data_AF-A0A936LDF2-F1
#
_entry.id   AF-A0A936LDF2-F1
#
_cell.length_a   1.000
_cell.length_b   1.000
_cell.length_c   1.000
_cell.angle_alpha   90.00
_cell.angle_beta   90.00
_cell.angle_gamma   90.00
#
_symmetry.space_group_name_H-M   'P 1'
#
loop_
_entity.id
_entity.type
_entity.pdbx_description
1 polymer ?
#
loop_
_entity_poly.entity_id
_entity_poly.type
_entity_poly.pdbx_seq_one_letter_code
_entity_poly.pdbx_strand_id
1 'polypeptide(L)'
;MANNVDDVSISKHKWRFFRSGGFDQVRLESTADLKALEQLDPKLWASLSCPTSGLEFDDRTLALIDNDGDGRVRVPEVIKAVNWATSVLKNPDTMTKSTAVLPLDAIDDSTPEGLEVLTSAKQILAHLGKAEETAITVEDTADTANIFANIQFNADGTLTPDLVEDEALRAVIEDITASVKAKEQDGETLGLSEEHIDQFFKEAQSYSDWWQEAERDASNLLPFAEKTEAAMTAFNAVKDKIDDYFTRCRLAAFDPRAAEPLNPALTEYESFAGKNLSTTTEEVAALPLAKIEAGKPLSLESGINPAWTAAMADFRAKIIPAGYQEKTSLSAQEWEALCAKFAAHKTWLSNKKGVPVEALGLTRVRALLSGGYQAKLKALIEKYKGLAAEMEAVTSVDRLVRYHQHLFRLLNNFVSFRDFYTPGYTAIFQAGTLYIDGRSCELCLRIDDMAKHAEMANLSGIYLAYCECRRRGGTETMTIAAAFTNGDSDNLMVGRNGVFFDRRGRDWDATIIKIIEHPISVRQAFWYPYKRIGKMIGEQIEKMAAARDKAAADKAAAGVTAAAEKAEAGKAPAAPFDVGKFAGIFAAIGLAVGAIGTAIASVLTGFMGLKLWQMPLAIVGVMLAISGPSMIIAYLKLRKRNLAPLLDGNGWAINTRATINIPFGTSLTRVATLPPGAQRSFVDPFAEKKQPWKTYIFLLLLLTGAAYLWQKGYLNEWWSQLAAKSSTVSAPAPAAPAAPAPAAAPAPAPAAPAAAPAPAPAAAPAAPAAAPAPAPAPAPAPAPAPAPAPAPATAPKK
;
A
#
# COMPACT_ATOMS: atom_id res chain seq x y z
N MET A 1 27.03 -58.30 15.81
CA MET A 1 27.47 -56.90 15.93
C MET A 1 26.24 -56.04 15.65
N ALA A 2 25.55 -55.63 16.72
CA ALA A 2 24.47 -54.66 16.64
C ALA A 2 25.12 -53.28 16.81
N ASN A 3 25.10 -52.47 15.76
CA ASN A 3 25.57 -51.09 15.87
C ASN A 3 24.48 -50.28 16.57
N ASN A 4 24.75 -49.97 17.83
CA ASN A 4 24.16 -48.83 18.53
C ASN A 4 24.36 -47.59 17.66
N VAL A 5 23.26 -47.02 17.17
CA VAL A 5 23.24 -45.62 16.79
C VAL A 5 23.09 -44.88 18.10
N ASP A 6 24.18 -44.23 18.53
CA ASP A 6 24.15 -43.31 19.65
C ASP A 6 23.11 -42.23 19.37
N ASP A 7 22.07 -42.27 20.18
CA ASP A 7 21.03 -41.26 20.30
C ASP A 7 21.70 -39.96 20.78
N VAL A 8 22.08 -39.10 19.82
CA VAL A 8 22.42 -37.71 20.11
C VAL A 8 21.13 -37.07 20.63
N SER A 9 20.96 -37.12 21.94
CA SER A 9 19.90 -36.42 22.65
C SER A 9 20.08 -34.91 22.45
N ILE A 10 19.56 -34.38 21.34
CA ILE A 10 19.31 -32.96 21.17
C ILE A 10 18.37 -32.59 22.32
N SER A 11 18.87 -31.84 23.30
CA SER A 11 18.04 -31.35 24.40
C SER A 11 16.92 -30.49 23.82
N LYS A 12 15.73 -31.07 23.64
CA LYS A 12 14.57 -30.38 23.08
C LYS A 12 14.26 -29.15 23.93
N HIS A 13 14.20 -27.97 23.30
CA HIS A 13 13.85 -26.73 24.00
C HIS A 13 12.49 -26.87 24.69
N LYS A 14 12.39 -26.38 25.93
CA LYS A 14 11.17 -26.48 26.73
C LYS A 14 10.29 -25.26 26.50
N TRP A 15 9.44 -25.33 25.48
CA TRP A 15 8.48 -24.27 25.16
C TRP A 15 7.47 -24.02 26.28
N ARG A 16 7.20 -22.74 26.55
CA ARG A 16 6.15 -22.29 27.47
C ARG A 16 5.03 -21.64 26.66
N PHE A 17 3.80 -22.00 26.98
CA PHE A 17 2.61 -21.42 26.36
C PHE A 17 1.72 -20.77 27.42
N PHE A 18 0.94 -19.79 27.01
CA PHE A 18 -0.16 -19.24 27.80
C PHE A 18 -1.42 -19.18 26.95
N ARG A 19 -2.57 -19.35 27.59
CA ARG A 19 -3.84 -19.36 26.89
C ARG A 19 -4.52 -18.00 26.97
N SER A 20 -4.64 -17.33 25.83
CA SER A 20 -5.41 -16.09 25.70
C SER A 20 -6.03 -16.01 24.31
N GLY A 21 -7.12 -15.26 24.16
CA GLY A 21 -7.79 -15.13 22.85
C GLY A 21 -8.34 -16.44 22.28
N GLY A 22 -8.50 -17.50 23.08
CA GLY A 22 -9.08 -18.78 22.64
C GLY A 22 -8.09 -19.79 22.05
N PHE A 23 -6.78 -19.50 22.04
CA PHE A 23 -5.72 -20.39 21.59
C PHE A 23 -4.48 -20.32 22.50
N ASP A 24 -3.52 -21.22 22.31
CA ASP A 24 -2.27 -21.26 23.07
C ASP A 24 -1.20 -20.42 22.36
N GLN A 25 -0.69 -19.41 23.07
CA GLN A 25 0.30 -18.45 22.59
C GLN A 25 1.67 -18.79 23.18
N VAL A 26 2.70 -18.88 22.35
CA VAL A 26 4.07 -19.11 22.83
C VAL A 26 4.56 -17.91 23.65
N ARG A 27 5.23 -18.17 24.78
CA ARG A 27 5.88 -17.15 25.62
C ARG A 27 7.33 -16.98 25.19
N LEU A 28 7.63 -15.85 24.55
CA LEU A 28 8.99 -15.43 24.25
C LEU A 28 9.46 -14.50 25.37
N GLU A 29 10.38 -14.98 26.21
CA GLU A 29 10.89 -14.20 27.37
C GLU A 29 12.40 -14.31 27.55
N SER A 30 13.06 -15.24 26.86
CA SER A 30 14.49 -15.51 27.01
C SER A 30 15.19 -15.68 25.67
N THR A 31 16.50 -15.50 25.67
CA THR A 31 17.38 -15.80 24.53
C THR A 31 17.24 -17.24 24.07
N ALA A 32 17.04 -18.18 24.99
CA ALA A 32 16.82 -19.59 24.64
C ALA A 32 15.54 -19.76 23.80
N ASP A 33 14.47 -19.03 24.11
CA ASP A 33 13.24 -19.03 23.32
C ASP A 33 13.45 -18.44 21.92
N LEU A 34 14.28 -17.38 21.80
CA LEU A 34 14.61 -16.77 20.51
C LEU A 34 15.47 -17.69 19.63
N LYS A 35 16.55 -18.24 20.18
CA LYS A 35 17.46 -19.16 19.44
C LYS A 35 16.78 -20.47 19.05
N ALA A 36 15.80 -20.92 19.83
CA ALA A 36 15.05 -22.13 19.52
C ALA A 36 13.88 -21.89 18.55
N LEU A 37 13.58 -20.65 18.14
CA LEU A 37 12.36 -20.30 17.40
C LEU A 37 12.14 -21.13 16.13
N GLU A 38 13.21 -21.53 15.44
CA GLU A 38 13.15 -22.42 14.27
C GLU A 38 12.62 -23.84 14.59
N GLN A 39 12.74 -24.28 15.85
CA GLN A 39 12.21 -25.56 16.34
C GLN A 39 10.71 -25.50 16.68
N LEU A 40 10.11 -24.30 16.73
CA LEU A 40 8.68 -24.14 17.00
C LEU A 40 7.89 -24.48 15.74
N ASP A 41 6.98 -25.46 15.82
CA ASP A 41 6.10 -25.83 14.70
C ASP A 41 5.39 -24.57 14.16
N PRO A 42 5.53 -24.21 12.87
CA PRO A 42 4.86 -23.06 12.26
C PRO A 42 3.35 -23.02 12.50
N LYS A 43 2.70 -24.18 12.71
CA LYS A 43 1.26 -24.26 13.05
C LYS A 43 0.91 -23.60 14.38
N LEU A 44 1.89 -23.40 15.26
CA LEU A 44 1.73 -22.75 16.56
C LEU A 44 2.00 -21.24 16.51
N TRP A 45 2.36 -20.70 15.34
CA TRP A 45 2.53 -19.26 15.14
C TRP A 45 1.17 -18.60 14.91
N ALA A 46 0.96 -17.42 15.50
CA ALA A 46 -0.27 -16.65 15.36
C ALA A 46 -0.50 -16.20 13.91
N SER A 47 0.57 -15.78 13.22
CA SER A 47 0.61 -15.45 11.80
C SER A 47 1.76 -16.18 11.09
N LEU A 48 1.56 -16.47 9.80
CA LEU A 48 2.60 -17.00 8.91
C LEU A 48 3.17 -15.93 7.97
N SER A 49 2.44 -14.82 7.79
CA SER A 49 2.94 -13.65 7.08
C SER A 49 2.25 -12.35 7.53
N CYS A 50 2.94 -11.21 7.38
CA CYS A 50 2.35 -9.88 7.57
C CYS A 50 2.87 -8.93 6.47
N PRO A 51 2.11 -7.88 6.11
CA PRO A 51 2.57 -6.89 5.15
C PRO A 51 3.71 -6.03 5.73
N THR A 52 4.56 -5.49 4.86
CA THR A 52 5.64 -4.55 5.24
C THR A 52 5.16 -3.11 5.41
N SER A 53 3.92 -2.82 5.03
CA SER A 53 3.30 -1.49 5.12
C SER A 53 1.92 -1.55 5.78
N GLY A 54 1.37 -0.40 6.16
CA GLY A 54 0.05 -0.35 6.80
C GLY A 54 0.05 -0.67 8.30
N LEU A 55 1.22 -0.85 8.90
CA LEU A 55 1.41 -1.20 10.31
C LEU A 55 1.97 -0.02 11.11
N GLU A 56 1.66 0.00 12.40
CA GLU A 56 2.19 0.94 13.38
C GLU A 56 3.52 0.42 13.95
N PHE A 57 4.47 0.28 13.02
CA PHE A 57 5.79 -0.29 13.20
C PHE A 57 6.81 0.48 12.35
N ASP A 58 8.11 0.22 12.54
CA ASP A 58 9.15 0.83 11.72
C ASP A 58 9.23 0.15 10.34
N ASP A 59 8.81 0.87 9.30
CA ASP A 59 8.74 0.35 7.92
C ASP A 59 10.09 -0.14 7.41
N ARG A 60 11.19 0.56 7.77
CA ARG A 60 12.55 0.18 7.35
C ARG A 60 12.98 -1.14 7.98
N THR A 61 12.62 -1.42 9.24
CA THR A 61 12.85 -2.71 9.87
C THR A 61 12.14 -3.83 9.12
N LEU A 62 10.89 -3.64 8.71
CA LEU A 62 10.15 -4.66 7.94
C LEU A 62 10.80 -4.88 6.57
N ALA A 63 11.23 -3.81 5.90
CA ALA A 63 11.94 -3.89 4.63
C ALA A 63 13.32 -4.58 4.74
N LEU A 64 13.98 -4.51 5.89
CA LEU A 64 15.23 -5.25 6.14
C LEU A 64 15.01 -6.74 6.42
N ILE A 65 13.81 -7.12 6.89
CA ILE A 65 13.44 -8.51 7.12
C ILE A 65 12.93 -9.15 5.82
N ASP A 66 12.17 -8.42 5.02
CA ASP A 66 11.71 -8.80 3.68
C ASP A 66 12.91 -8.89 2.71
N ASN A 67 13.49 -10.09 2.61
CA ASN A 67 14.73 -10.30 1.85
C ASN A 67 14.48 -10.51 0.36
N ASP A 68 13.25 -10.87 -0.04
CA ASP A 68 12.87 -11.08 -1.44
C ASP A 68 12.13 -9.88 -2.07
N GLY A 69 11.74 -8.90 -1.25
CA GLY A 69 11.11 -7.66 -1.70
C GLY A 69 9.67 -7.85 -2.17
N ASP A 70 8.99 -8.93 -1.76
CA ASP A 70 7.61 -9.22 -2.15
C ASP A 70 6.57 -8.35 -1.40
N GLY A 71 7.02 -7.51 -0.47
CA GLY A 71 6.19 -6.64 0.35
C GLY A 71 5.57 -7.35 1.55
N ARG A 72 6.05 -8.55 1.91
CA ARG A 72 5.56 -9.35 3.02
C ARG A 72 6.71 -9.97 3.80
N VAL A 73 6.55 -9.98 5.13
CA VAL A 73 7.44 -10.71 6.02
C VAL A 73 6.86 -12.09 6.31
N ARG A 74 7.63 -13.15 6.08
CA ARG A 74 7.24 -14.56 6.30
C ARG A 74 8.07 -15.22 7.40
N VAL A 75 7.58 -16.37 7.88
CA VAL A 75 8.24 -17.16 8.94
C VAL A 75 9.75 -17.38 8.72
N PRO A 76 10.23 -17.82 7.52
CA PRO A 76 11.66 -18.06 7.32
C PRO A 76 12.52 -16.80 7.46
N GLU A 77 11.98 -15.64 7.09
CA GLU A 77 12.69 -14.36 7.17
C GLU A 77 12.77 -13.86 8.61
N VAL A 78 11.69 -14.02 9.37
CA VAL A 78 11.69 -13.75 10.81
C VAL A 78 12.72 -14.64 11.52
N ILE A 79 12.77 -15.93 11.18
CA ILE A 79 13.76 -16.86 11.74
C ILE A 79 15.18 -16.42 11.37
N LYS A 80 15.44 -16.09 10.11
CA LYS A 80 16.74 -15.57 9.66
C LYS A 80 17.14 -14.31 10.43
N ALA A 81 16.23 -13.35 10.58
CA ALA A 81 16.46 -12.11 11.32
C ALA A 81 16.79 -12.37 12.79
N VAL A 82 16.08 -13.28 13.45
CA VAL A 82 16.35 -13.68 14.84
C VAL A 82 17.68 -14.40 14.96
N ASN A 83 17.95 -15.38 14.11
CA ASN A 83 19.20 -16.14 14.14
C ASN A 83 20.40 -15.21 13.97
N TRP A 84 20.36 -14.32 12.97
CA TRP A 84 21.40 -13.32 12.74
C TRP A 84 21.56 -12.34 13.91
N ALA A 85 20.47 -11.76 14.43
CA ALA A 85 20.56 -10.84 15.57
C ALA A 85 21.16 -11.54 16.81
N THR A 86 20.82 -12.80 17.04
CA THR A 86 21.31 -13.57 18.19
C THR A 86 22.74 -14.11 18.03
N SER A 87 23.31 -14.09 16.81
CA SER A 87 24.71 -14.45 16.56
C SER A 87 25.67 -13.28 16.70
N VAL A 88 25.21 -12.05 16.48
CA VAL A 88 26.04 -10.82 16.58
C VAL A 88 25.94 -10.12 17.93
N LEU A 89 25.08 -10.57 18.85
CA LEU A 89 24.91 -10.01 20.19
C LEU A 89 25.46 -10.95 21.28
N LYS A 90 26.26 -10.41 22.22
CA LYS A 90 26.78 -11.16 23.38
C LYS A 90 25.66 -11.68 24.27
N ASN A 91 24.66 -10.83 24.50
CA ASN A 91 23.48 -11.17 25.30
C ASN A 91 22.19 -10.73 24.58
N PRO A 92 21.58 -11.63 23.79
CA PRO A 92 20.34 -11.34 23.08
C PRO A 92 19.13 -11.03 23.97
N ASP A 93 19.18 -11.28 25.30
CA ASP A 93 18.11 -10.89 26.21
C ASP A 93 17.90 -9.37 26.22
N THR A 94 18.91 -8.59 25.84
CA THR A 94 18.83 -7.14 25.69
C THR A 94 17.74 -6.72 24.69
N MET A 95 17.51 -7.49 23.62
CA MET A 95 16.46 -7.23 22.63
C MET A 95 15.04 -7.26 23.24
N THR A 96 14.85 -8.01 24.34
CA THR A 96 13.55 -8.09 25.03
C THR A 96 13.14 -6.77 25.67
N LYS A 97 14.11 -5.88 25.91
CA LYS A 97 13.88 -4.54 26.47
C LYS A 97 13.46 -3.53 25.41
N SER A 98 13.73 -3.80 24.12
CA SER A 98 13.36 -2.95 22.99
C SER A 98 13.80 -1.49 23.18
N THR A 99 15.02 -1.28 23.71
CA THR A 99 15.57 0.06 23.95
C THR A 99 16.01 0.69 22.63
N ALA A 100 15.82 2.01 22.51
CA ALA A 100 16.20 2.78 21.32
C ALA A 100 17.72 2.88 21.09
N VAL A 101 18.49 2.54 22.12
CA VAL A 101 19.95 2.63 22.13
C VAL A 101 20.52 1.22 22.16
N LEU A 102 21.50 0.94 21.30
CA LEU A 102 22.31 -0.27 21.30
C LEU A 102 23.70 0.04 21.90
N PRO A 103 24.01 -0.49 23.10
CA PRO A 103 25.35 -0.39 23.67
C PRO A 103 26.39 -1.11 22.78
N LEU A 104 27.53 -0.48 22.52
CA LEU A 104 28.60 -1.09 21.71
C LEU A 104 29.19 -2.33 22.38
N ASP A 105 29.19 -2.39 23.71
CA ASP A 105 29.65 -3.54 24.48
C ASP A 105 28.71 -4.75 24.38
N ALA A 106 27.47 -4.57 23.90
CA ALA A 106 26.52 -5.66 23.66
C ALA A 106 26.80 -6.45 22.36
N ILE A 107 27.59 -5.89 21.44
CA ILE A 107 27.95 -6.53 20.16
C ILE A 107 29.05 -7.59 20.43
N ASP A 108 28.90 -8.76 19.82
CA ASP A 108 29.80 -9.90 20.00
C ASP A 108 31.05 -9.82 19.12
N ASP A 109 32.14 -9.34 19.70
CA ASP A 109 33.47 -9.23 19.09
C ASP A 109 34.23 -10.57 19.01
N SER A 110 33.65 -11.68 19.48
CA SER A 110 34.26 -13.01 19.35
C SER A 110 34.01 -13.68 17.99
N THR A 111 33.04 -13.16 17.21
CA THR A 111 32.73 -13.65 15.85
C THR A 111 33.28 -12.68 14.80
N PRO A 112 33.70 -13.16 13.61
CA PRO A 112 34.17 -12.27 12.54
C PRO A 112 33.12 -11.22 12.16
N GLU A 113 31.87 -11.65 11.99
CA GLU A 113 30.75 -10.79 11.61
C GLU A 113 30.41 -9.76 12.71
N GLY A 114 30.38 -10.16 13.99
CA GLY A 114 30.14 -9.22 15.07
C GLY A 114 31.28 -8.22 15.29
N LEU A 115 32.54 -8.62 15.04
CA LEU A 115 33.68 -7.71 15.05
C LEU A 115 33.60 -6.67 13.92
N GLU A 116 33.18 -7.07 12.72
CA GLU A 116 32.95 -6.17 11.59
C GLU A 116 31.84 -5.15 11.91
N VAL A 117 30.71 -5.61 12.45
CA VAL A 117 29.60 -4.73 12.87
C VAL A 117 30.04 -3.77 13.97
N LEU A 118 30.80 -4.23 14.97
CA LEU A 118 31.32 -3.36 16.03
C LEU A 118 32.29 -2.30 15.49
N THR A 119 33.16 -2.68 14.55
CA THR A 119 34.12 -1.78 13.93
C THR A 119 33.40 -0.71 13.10
N SER A 120 32.42 -1.12 12.30
CA SER A 120 31.59 -0.22 11.50
C SER A 120 30.77 0.73 12.37
N ALA A 121 30.19 0.24 13.49
CA ALA A 121 29.46 1.09 14.43
C ALA A 121 30.34 2.19 15.03
N LYS A 122 31.59 1.87 15.41
CA LYS A 122 32.57 2.87 15.89
C LYS A 122 32.95 3.87 14.81
N GLN A 123 33.11 3.42 13.56
CA GLN A 123 33.41 4.29 12.42
C GLN A 123 32.26 5.26 12.12
N ILE A 124 31.01 4.79 12.14
CA ILE A 124 29.81 5.64 11.98
C ILE A 124 29.81 6.73 13.05
N LEU A 125 29.99 6.38 14.33
CA LEU A 125 30.04 7.34 15.42
C LEU A 125 31.20 8.34 15.25
N ALA A 126 32.37 7.90 14.80
CA ALA A 126 33.50 8.78 14.53
C ALA A 126 33.20 9.78 13.39
N HIS A 127 32.59 9.33 12.29
CA HIS A 127 32.17 10.20 11.17
C HIS A 127 31.11 11.23 11.58
N LEU A 128 30.25 10.89 12.53
CA LEU A 128 29.24 11.80 13.10
C LEU A 128 29.81 12.73 14.19
N GLY A 129 31.12 12.67 14.47
CA GLY A 129 31.76 13.47 15.53
C GLY A 129 31.44 13.01 16.96
N LYS A 130 30.98 11.76 17.11
CA LYS A 130 30.55 11.11 18.37
C LYS A 130 31.47 9.95 18.79
N ALA A 131 32.77 10.04 18.51
CA ALA A 131 33.71 8.93 18.71
C ALA A 131 33.82 8.42 20.17
N GLU A 132 33.50 9.26 21.16
CA GLU A 132 33.54 8.93 22.59
C GLU A 132 32.24 8.28 23.11
N GLU A 133 31.19 8.21 22.28
CA GLU A 133 29.93 7.57 22.66
C GLU A 133 30.10 6.05 22.76
N THR A 134 29.47 5.46 23.78
CA THR A 134 29.54 4.01 24.04
C THR A 134 28.33 3.25 23.50
N ALA A 135 27.45 3.93 22.77
CA ALA A 135 26.25 3.35 22.20
C ALA A 135 25.85 4.04 20.89
N ILE A 136 25.07 3.33 20.08
CA ILE A 136 24.60 3.77 18.76
C ILE A 136 23.08 3.66 18.66
N THR A 137 22.46 4.56 17.90
CA THR A 137 21.01 4.68 17.73
C THR A 137 20.58 4.54 16.28
N VAL A 138 19.28 4.33 16.04
CA VAL A 138 18.74 4.26 14.66
C VAL A 138 18.91 5.58 13.94
N GLU A 139 18.85 6.70 14.67
CA GLU A 139 19.08 8.03 14.12
C GLU A 139 20.52 8.22 13.62
N ASP A 140 21.50 7.57 14.26
CA ASP A 140 22.91 7.61 13.83
C ASP A 140 23.13 6.86 12.51
N THR A 141 22.29 5.84 12.21
CA THR A 141 22.39 5.05 10.96
C THR A 141 21.40 5.50 9.89
N ALA A 142 20.46 6.38 10.21
CA ALA A 142 19.38 6.82 9.31
C ALA A 142 19.86 7.70 8.16
N ASP A 143 20.96 8.44 8.35
CA ASP A 143 21.46 9.40 7.37
C ASP A 143 22.62 8.80 6.55
N THR A 144 22.33 7.72 5.83
CA THR A 144 23.29 7.11 4.89
C THR A 144 23.78 8.11 3.84
N ALA A 145 22.96 9.09 3.48
CA ALA A 145 23.35 10.17 2.58
C ALA A 145 24.44 11.06 3.19
N ASN A 146 24.39 11.44 4.48
CA ASN A 146 25.50 12.14 5.13
C ASN A 146 26.70 11.23 5.44
N ILE A 147 26.47 9.95 5.77
CA ILE A 147 27.56 8.98 5.97
C ILE A 147 28.38 8.81 4.68
N PHE A 148 27.73 8.92 3.51
CA PHE A 148 28.34 8.69 2.20
C PHE A 148 28.20 9.86 1.21
N ALA A 149 28.02 11.10 1.68
CA ALA A 149 27.64 12.28 0.87
C ALA A 149 28.58 12.60 -0.31
N ASN A 150 29.79 12.05 -0.29
CA ASN A 150 30.82 12.27 -1.28
C ASN A 150 31.06 11.06 -2.22
N ILE A 151 30.20 10.04 -2.21
CA ILE A 151 30.46 8.78 -2.93
C ILE A 151 29.38 8.54 -3.98
N GLN A 152 29.69 8.87 -5.23
CA GLN A 152 28.97 8.36 -6.40
C GLN A 152 29.54 6.97 -6.72
N PHE A 153 28.74 5.91 -6.61
CA PHE A 153 29.19 4.54 -6.84
C PHE A 153 28.05 3.66 -7.40
N ASN A 154 28.39 2.71 -8.27
CA ASN A 154 27.49 1.66 -8.74
C ASN A 154 27.70 0.38 -7.94
N ALA A 155 26.66 -0.06 -7.21
CA ALA A 155 26.72 -1.20 -6.28
C ALA A 155 27.10 -2.56 -6.92
N ASP A 156 27.14 -2.67 -8.24
CA ASP A 156 27.49 -3.89 -8.98
C ASP A 156 29.00 -4.02 -9.30
N GLY A 157 29.82 -3.04 -8.90
CA GLY A 157 31.26 -3.05 -9.14
C GLY A 157 31.66 -2.76 -10.59
N THR A 158 30.76 -2.15 -11.38
CA THR A 158 31.03 -1.77 -12.77
C THR A 158 31.35 -0.27 -12.92
N LEU A 159 32.16 0.06 -13.92
CA LEU A 159 32.47 1.45 -14.28
C LEU A 159 31.53 1.96 -15.36
N THR A 160 30.96 3.15 -15.15
CA THR A 160 30.28 3.93 -16.18
C THR A 160 30.97 5.28 -16.37
N PRO A 161 30.87 5.92 -17.55
CA PRO A 161 31.50 7.21 -17.82
C PRO A 161 31.11 8.31 -16.82
N ASP A 162 29.87 8.25 -16.34
CA ASP A 162 29.27 9.25 -15.45
C ASP A 162 29.90 9.25 -14.05
N LEU A 163 30.51 8.14 -13.63
CA LEU A 163 31.13 7.98 -12.31
C LEU A 163 32.59 8.47 -12.24
N VAL A 164 33.19 8.84 -13.37
CA VAL A 164 34.62 9.19 -13.43
C VAL A 164 34.77 10.66 -13.76
N GLU A 165 35.32 11.43 -12.83
CA GLU A 165 35.56 12.87 -13.00
C GLU A 165 36.72 13.18 -13.96
N ASP A 166 37.73 12.30 -14.01
CA ASP A 166 38.89 12.42 -14.89
C ASP A 166 38.47 12.22 -16.36
N GLU A 167 38.56 13.30 -17.14
CA GLU A 167 38.17 13.37 -18.55
C GLU A 167 38.94 12.37 -19.43
N ALA A 168 40.21 12.11 -19.12
CA ALA A 168 41.02 11.16 -19.88
C ALA A 168 40.56 9.72 -19.60
N LEU A 169 40.31 9.36 -18.34
CA LEU A 169 39.76 8.04 -17.99
C LEU A 169 38.35 7.83 -18.53
N ARG A 170 37.51 8.88 -18.53
CA ARG A 170 36.17 8.82 -19.12
C ARG A 170 36.22 8.50 -20.61
N ALA A 171 37.10 9.16 -21.37
CA ALA A 171 37.29 8.86 -22.78
C ALA A 171 37.79 7.43 -23.03
N VAL A 172 38.61 6.86 -22.13
CA VAL A 172 39.01 5.44 -22.22
C VAL A 172 37.84 4.50 -21.95
N ILE A 173 36.99 4.81 -20.97
CA ILE A 173 35.77 4.02 -20.69
C ILE A 173 34.86 4.02 -21.93
N GLU A 174 34.65 5.18 -22.56
CA GLU A 174 33.87 5.31 -23.79
C GLU A 174 34.46 4.48 -24.95
N ASP A 175 35.79 4.51 -25.15
CA ASP A 175 36.49 3.70 -26.14
C ASP A 175 36.26 2.18 -25.89
N ILE A 176 36.38 1.74 -24.63
CA ILE A 176 36.16 0.33 -24.25
C ILE A 176 34.69 -0.05 -24.49
N THR A 177 33.75 0.78 -24.05
CA THR A 177 32.31 0.52 -24.23
C THR A 177 31.95 0.43 -25.71
N ALA A 178 32.50 1.30 -26.56
CA ALA A 178 32.28 1.25 -28.01
C ALA A 178 32.82 -0.06 -28.64
N SER A 179 34.01 -0.51 -28.22
CA SER A 179 34.59 -1.77 -28.68
C SER A 179 33.85 -3.02 -28.18
N VAL A 180 33.29 -2.99 -26.96
CA VAL A 180 32.50 -4.10 -26.40
C VAL A 180 31.09 -4.14 -27.01
N LYS A 181 30.41 -3.00 -27.18
CA LYS A 181 29.07 -2.92 -27.81
C LYS A 181 29.09 -3.33 -29.29
N ALA A 182 30.22 -3.22 -29.98
CA ALA A 182 30.37 -3.79 -31.32
C ALA A 182 30.20 -5.32 -31.36
N LYS A 183 30.23 -5.99 -30.19
CA LYS A 183 30.10 -7.44 -30.02
C LYS A 183 28.73 -7.88 -29.50
N GLU A 184 27.98 -6.98 -28.84
CA GLU A 184 26.70 -7.27 -28.19
C GLU A 184 25.62 -6.28 -28.67
N GLN A 185 24.60 -6.79 -29.38
CA GLN A 185 23.42 -6.02 -29.75
C GLN A 185 22.47 -5.91 -28.55
N ASP A 186 22.66 -4.94 -27.66
CA ASP A 186 21.54 -4.44 -26.85
C ASP A 186 21.72 -3.02 -26.31
N GLY A 187 20.58 -2.33 -26.13
CA GLY A 187 20.46 -0.88 -25.98
C GLY A 187 20.66 -0.30 -24.57
N GLU A 188 21.18 -1.07 -23.60
CA GLU A 188 21.41 -0.58 -22.23
C GLU A 188 22.79 0.08 -22.05
N THR A 189 22.89 0.91 -21.01
CA THR A 189 24.16 1.51 -20.57
C THR A 189 25.02 0.42 -19.95
N LEU A 190 25.98 -0.10 -20.72
CA LEU A 190 26.86 -1.19 -20.30
C LEU A 190 27.81 -0.71 -19.20
N GLY A 191 27.74 -1.31 -18.02
CA GLY A 191 28.75 -1.18 -16.98
C GLY A 191 30.00 -2.00 -17.31
N LEU A 192 31.19 -1.40 -17.27
CA LEU A 192 32.45 -2.11 -17.52
C LEU A 192 32.92 -2.87 -16.28
N SER A 193 32.98 -4.19 -16.37
CA SER A 193 33.62 -5.06 -15.38
C SER A 193 35.14 -5.21 -15.63
N GLU A 194 35.85 -5.78 -14.65
CA GLU A 194 37.28 -6.09 -14.79
C GLU A 194 37.58 -7.02 -15.98
N GLU A 195 36.69 -7.98 -16.26
CA GLU A 195 36.82 -8.90 -17.39
C GLU A 195 36.74 -8.17 -18.74
N HIS A 196 35.84 -7.19 -18.86
CA HIS A 196 35.71 -6.36 -20.07
C HIS A 196 37.00 -5.56 -20.32
N ILE A 197 37.56 -4.97 -19.27
CA ILE A 197 38.81 -4.21 -19.35
C ILE A 197 39.96 -5.12 -19.79
N ASP A 198 40.12 -6.28 -19.16
CA ASP A 198 41.19 -7.21 -19.51
C ASP A 198 41.07 -7.73 -20.94
N GLN A 199 39.86 -8.05 -21.38
CA GLN A 199 39.61 -8.48 -22.74
C GLN A 199 39.94 -7.38 -23.75
N PHE A 200 39.54 -6.13 -23.50
CA PHE A 200 39.86 -4.99 -24.37
C PHE A 200 41.38 -4.78 -24.48
N PHE A 201 42.10 -4.73 -23.37
CA PHE A 201 43.55 -4.50 -23.39
C PHE A 201 44.32 -5.66 -24.04
N LYS A 202 43.81 -6.90 -23.91
CA LYS A 202 44.35 -8.07 -24.63
C LYS A 202 44.15 -7.97 -26.14
N GLU A 203 42.99 -7.50 -26.59
CA GLU A 203 42.70 -7.27 -28.01
C GLU A 203 43.51 -6.10 -28.57
N ALA A 204 43.66 -5.01 -27.81
CA ALA A 204 44.54 -3.88 -28.10
C ALA A 204 46.00 -4.31 -28.30
N GLN A 205 46.53 -5.12 -27.38
CA GLN A 205 47.87 -5.66 -27.50
C GLN A 205 48.00 -6.54 -28.75
N SER A 206 47.03 -7.41 -29.00
CA SER A 206 47.02 -8.28 -30.18
C SER A 206 46.98 -7.50 -31.50
N TYR A 207 46.24 -6.39 -31.57
CA TYR A 207 46.19 -5.49 -32.73
C TYR A 207 47.53 -4.78 -32.94
N SER A 208 48.13 -4.25 -31.87
CA SER A 208 49.44 -3.59 -31.93
C SER A 208 50.56 -4.56 -32.34
N ASP A 209 50.56 -5.78 -31.81
CA ASP A 209 51.56 -6.81 -32.13
C ASP A 209 51.44 -7.29 -33.59
N TRP A 210 50.21 -7.43 -34.10
CA TRP A 210 49.97 -7.76 -35.51
C TRP A 210 50.48 -6.66 -36.46
N TRP A 211 50.30 -5.39 -36.11
CA TRP A 211 50.90 -4.27 -36.85
C TRP A 211 52.42 -4.22 -36.75
N GLN A 212 53.01 -4.57 -35.59
CA GLN A 212 54.47 -4.68 -35.47
C GLN A 212 55.07 -5.74 -36.39
N GLU A 213 54.34 -6.83 -36.68
CA GLU A 213 54.77 -7.85 -37.65
C GLU A 213 54.92 -7.24 -39.06
N ALA A 214 53.95 -6.42 -39.49
CA ALA A 214 54.02 -5.69 -40.76
C ALA A 214 55.11 -4.61 -40.77
N GLU A 215 55.33 -3.90 -39.67
CA GLU A 215 56.38 -2.89 -39.58
C GLU A 215 57.79 -3.50 -39.64
N ARG A 216 57.99 -4.71 -39.10
CA ARG A 216 59.28 -5.43 -39.14
C ARG A 216 59.64 -5.94 -40.53
N ASP A 217 58.65 -6.35 -41.32
CA ASP A 217 58.83 -6.81 -42.71
C ASP A 217 58.14 -5.84 -43.70
N ALA A 218 58.28 -4.54 -43.45
CA ALA A 218 57.54 -3.50 -44.19
C ALA A 218 57.83 -3.50 -45.69
N SER A 219 59.04 -3.89 -46.12
CA SER A 219 59.41 -3.99 -47.53
C SER A 219 58.61 -5.05 -48.29
N ASN A 220 58.12 -6.08 -47.60
CA ASN A 220 57.39 -7.21 -48.18
C ASN A 220 55.88 -7.12 -47.89
N LEU A 221 55.51 -6.74 -46.66
CA LEU A 221 54.12 -6.69 -46.20
C LEU A 221 53.45 -5.33 -46.41
N LEU A 222 54.21 -4.24 -46.51
CA LEU A 222 53.72 -2.88 -46.76
C LEU A 222 54.47 -2.24 -47.94
N PRO A 223 54.41 -2.83 -49.15
CA PRO A 223 55.22 -2.43 -50.30
C PRO A 223 55.05 -0.95 -50.74
N PHE A 224 53.98 -0.29 -50.31
CA PHE A 224 53.73 1.14 -50.55
C PHE A 224 53.52 1.94 -49.26
N ALA A 225 54.02 1.45 -48.12
CA ALA A 225 53.84 2.04 -46.79
C ALA A 225 52.37 2.37 -46.51
N GLU A 226 52.06 3.61 -46.12
CA GLU A 226 50.70 4.11 -45.84
C GLU A 226 49.74 4.01 -47.04
N LYS A 227 50.26 3.89 -48.26
CA LYS A 227 49.45 3.78 -49.49
C LYS A 227 49.15 2.33 -49.89
N THR A 228 49.63 1.34 -49.13
CA THR A 228 49.52 -0.09 -49.49
C THR A 228 48.07 -0.53 -49.67
N GLU A 229 47.15 -0.11 -48.79
CA GLU A 229 45.73 -0.45 -48.93
C GLU A 229 45.10 0.16 -50.18
N ALA A 230 45.33 1.46 -50.42
CA ALA A 230 44.83 2.15 -51.62
C ALA A 230 45.40 1.52 -52.91
N ALA A 231 46.67 1.13 -52.90
CA ALA A 231 47.31 0.42 -54.00
C ALA A 231 46.73 -0.98 -54.20
N MET A 232 46.41 -1.71 -53.12
CA MET A 232 45.77 -3.03 -53.18
C MET A 232 44.36 -2.96 -53.79
N THR A 233 43.58 -1.93 -53.45
CA THR A 233 42.26 -1.69 -54.06
C THR A 233 42.39 -1.48 -55.57
N ALA A 234 43.31 -0.63 -56.01
CA ALA A 234 43.55 -0.36 -57.42
C ALA A 234 44.10 -1.59 -58.17
N PHE A 235 44.96 -2.38 -57.52
CA PHE A 235 45.48 -3.64 -58.04
C PHE A 235 44.35 -4.64 -58.29
N ASN A 236 43.50 -4.88 -57.29
CA ASN A 236 42.40 -5.83 -57.39
C ASN A 236 41.39 -5.45 -58.48
N ALA A 237 41.17 -4.16 -58.73
CA ALA A 237 40.23 -3.68 -59.73
C ALA A 237 40.59 -4.09 -61.18
N VAL A 238 41.88 -4.24 -61.50
CA VAL A 238 42.35 -4.58 -62.86
C VAL A 238 42.97 -5.97 -62.98
N LYS A 239 43.21 -6.63 -61.84
CA LYS A 239 44.00 -7.87 -61.75
C LYS A 239 43.55 -8.93 -62.74
N ASP A 240 42.28 -9.31 -62.72
CA ASP A 240 41.77 -10.41 -63.54
C ASP A 240 41.85 -10.09 -65.03
N LYS A 241 41.71 -8.81 -65.40
CA LYS A 241 41.78 -8.37 -66.80
C LYS A 241 43.23 -8.32 -67.33
N ILE A 242 44.19 -7.97 -66.48
CA ILE A 242 45.63 -8.04 -66.82
C ILE A 242 46.09 -9.51 -66.88
N ASP A 243 45.62 -10.36 -65.97
CA ASP A 243 45.88 -11.80 -66.00
C ASP A 243 45.35 -12.46 -67.29
N ASP A 244 44.11 -12.14 -67.70
CA ASP A 244 43.54 -12.59 -68.97
C ASP A 244 44.40 -12.13 -70.16
N TYR A 245 44.79 -10.85 -70.19
CA TYR A 245 45.67 -10.32 -71.25
C TYR A 245 46.98 -11.11 -71.40
N PHE A 246 47.74 -11.28 -70.31
CA PHE A 246 49.01 -12.02 -70.38
C PHE A 246 48.81 -13.52 -70.64
N THR A 247 47.68 -14.10 -70.24
CA THR A 247 47.33 -15.49 -70.56
C THR A 247 47.07 -15.66 -72.06
N ARG A 248 46.32 -14.74 -72.67
CA ARG A 248 46.08 -14.72 -74.12
C ARG A 248 47.37 -14.46 -74.91
N CYS A 249 48.23 -13.55 -74.47
CA CYS A 249 49.54 -13.33 -75.09
C CYS A 249 50.46 -14.56 -75.02
N ARG A 250 50.41 -15.33 -73.93
CA ARG A 250 51.13 -16.61 -73.81
C ARG A 250 50.56 -17.68 -74.74
N LEU A 251 49.23 -17.76 -74.86
CA LEU A 251 48.58 -18.70 -75.78
C LEU A 251 48.91 -18.38 -77.25
N ALA A 252 48.93 -17.09 -77.61
CA ALA A 252 49.36 -16.62 -78.94
C ALA A 252 50.85 -16.91 -79.23
N ALA A 253 51.71 -16.94 -78.20
CA ALA A 253 53.11 -17.34 -78.34
C ALA A 253 53.30 -18.86 -78.42
N PHE A 254 52.41 -19.64 -77.79
CA PHE A 254 52.43 -21.10 -77.82
C PHE A 254 52.03 -21.66 -79.20
N ASP A 255 50.93 -21.15 -79.77
CA ASP A 255 50.51 -21.45 -81.14
C ASP A 255 50.19 -20.13 -81.87
N PRO A 256 50.98 -19.74 -82.89
CA PRO A 256 50.72 -18.52 -83.67
C PRO A 256 49.32 -18.45 -84.27
N ARG A 257 48.66 -19.60 -84.52
CA ARG A 257 47.28 -19.66 -85.03
C ARG A 257 46.25 -19.16 -84.01
N ALA A 258 46.59 -19.11 -82.73
CA ALA A 258 45.70 -18.59 -81.69
C ALA A 258 45.68 -17.05 -81.63
N ALA A 259 46.65 -16.35 -82.22
CA ALA A 259 46.73 -14.89 -82.11
C ALA A 259 45.55 -14.16 -82.75
N GLU A 260 45.09 -14.62 -83.91
CA GLU A 260 43.97 -13.99 -84.65
C GLU A 260 42.61 -14.23 -83.93
N PRO A 261 42.22 -15.46 -83.54
CA PRO A 261 40.94 -15.69 -82.84
C PRO A 261 40.86 -15.09 -81.42
N LEU A 262 41.99 -14.76 -80.79
CA LEU A 262 42.02 -14.14 -79.46
C LEU A 262 41.78 -12.62 -79.48
N ASN A 263 41.79 -12.01 -80.67
CA ASN A 263 41.37 -10.64 -80.89
C ASN A 263 39.96 -10.60 -81.50
N PRO A 264 39.20 -9.52 -81.29
CA PRO A 264 37.84 -9.42 -81.83
C PRO A 264 37.84 -9.49 -83.36
N ALA A 265 36.94 -10.31 -83.91
CA ALA A 265 36.76 -10.40 -85.36
C ALA A 265 36.10 -9.13 -85.91
N LEU A 266 36.22 -8.88 -87.22
CA LEU A 266 35.59 -7.73 -87.86
C LEU A 266 34.07 -7.70 -87.62
N THR A 267 33.43 -8.88 -87.68
CA THR A 267 31.99 -9.04 -87.44
C THR A 267 31.57 -8.64 -86.02
N GLU A 268 32.46 -8.76 -85.04
CA GLU A 268 32.21 -8.32 -83.66
C GLU A 268 32.20 -6.79 -83.58
N TYR A 269 33.13 -6.11 -84.26
CA TYR A 269 33.11 -4.65 -84.37
C TYR A 269 31.93 -4.12 -85.19
N GLU A 270 31.55 -4.81 -86.27
CA GLU A 270 30.36 -4.47 -87.05
C GLU A 270 29.09 -4.55 -86.20
N SER A 271 29.02 -5.50 -85.25
CA SER A 271 27.89 -5.62 -84.32
C SER A 271 27.73 -4.41 -83.39
N PHE A 272 28.79 -3.61 -83.21
CA PHE A 272 28.77 -2.39 -82.41
C PHE A 272 28.38 -1.14 -83.22
N ALA A 273 28.48 -1.17 -84.55
CA ALA A 273 28.32 0.02 -85.40
C ALA A 273 26.93 0.68 -85.32
N GLY A 274 25.89 -0.09 -84.96
CA GLY A 274 24.52 0.41 -84.75
C GLY A 274 24.16 0.77 -83.31
N LYS A 275 25.09 0.63 -82.35
CA LYS A 275 24.85 0.84 -80.92
C LYS A 275 25.50 2.14 -80.42
N ASN A 276 24.92 2.76 -79.39
CA ASN A 276 25.54 3.88 -78.69
C ASN A 276 26.56 3.32 -77.68
N LEU A 277 27.86 3.46 -77.99
CA LEU A 277 28.94 2.92 -77.17
C LEU A 277 29.40 3.93 -76.12
N SER A 278 29.69 3.42 -74.92
CA SER A 278 30.27 4.17 -73.81
C SER A 278 31.39 3.36 -73.16
N THR A 279 32.20 4.00 -72.32
CA THR A 279 33.22 3.32 -71.50
C THR A 279 32.62 2.42 -70.41
N THR A 280 31.30 2.39 -70.24
CA THR A 280 30.61 1.51 -69.28
C THR A 280 29.79 0.42 -69.96
N THR A 281 29.86 0.31 -71.29
CA THR A 281 29.15 -0.72 -72.05
C THR A 281 29.80 -2.09 -71.80
N GLU A 282 29.02 -3.06 -71.29
CA GLU A 282 29.51 -4.39 -70.90
C GLU A 282 30.18 -5.14 -72.07
N GLU A 283 29.62 -5.03 -73.27
CA GLU A 283 30.17 -5.61 -74.50
C GLU A 283 31.57 -5.04 -74.82
N VAL A 284 31.79 -3.75 -74.55
CA VAL A 284 33.10 -3.11 -74.72
C VAL A 284 34.06 -3.59 -73.63
N ALA A 285 33.61 -3.71 -72.38
CA ALA A 285 34.42 -4.22 -71.27
C ALA A 285 34.83 -5.69 -71.45
N ALA A 286 34.04 -6.49 -72.16
CA ALA A 286 34.32 -7.89 -72.47
C ALA A 286 35.50 -8.06 -73.44
N LEU A 287 35.73 -7.11 -74.36
CA LEU A 287 36.86 -7.15 -75.31
C LEU A 287 38.21 -7.24 -74.59
N PRO A 288 39.27 -7.79 -75.21
CA PRO A 288 40.61 -7.85 -74.61
C PRO A 288 41.09 -6.49 -74.08
N LEU A 289 41.90 -6.51 -73.02
CA LEU A 289 42.40 -5.27 -72.38
C LEU A 289 43.21 -4.40 -73.35
N ALA A 290 43.98 -5.05 -74.21
CA ALA A 290 44.74 -4.46 -75.31
C ALA A 290 44.89 -5.53 -76.40
N LYS A 291 45.40 -5.14 -77.58
CA LYS A 291 45.61 -6.05 -78.71
C LYS A 291 46.52 -7.22 -78.32
N ILE A 292 46.06 -8.45 -78.51
CA ILE A 292 46.78 -9.67 -78.16
C ILE A 292 47.80 -10.01 -79.25
N GLU A 293 49.08 -10.06 -78.88
CA GLU A 293 50.18 -10.53 -79.73
C GLU A 293 51.17 -11.35 -78.88
N ALA A 294 51.92 -12.25 -79.52
CA ALA A 294 52.89 -13.12 -78.84
C ALA A 294 53.94 -12.29 -78.08
N GLY A 295 54.04 -12.51 -76.76
CA GLY A 295 55.07 -11.87 -75.92
C GLY A 295 54.96 -10.35 -75.74
N LYS A 296 53.82 -9.73 -76.11
CA LYS A 296 53.68 -8.26 -76.11
C LYS A 296 53.53 -7.67 -74.70
N PRO A 297 54.39 -6.72 -74.29
CA PRO A 297 54.18 -5.94 -73.06
C PRO A 297 52.85 -5.15 -73.10
N LEU A 298 52.15 -5.08 -71.98
CA LEU A 298 50.91 -4.32 -71.84
C LEU A 298 51.22 -2.81 -71.78
N SER A 299 50.74 -2.00 -72.71
CA SER A 299 50.85 -0.54 -72.57
C SER A 299 49.91 -0.02 -71.47
N LEU A 300 50.40 0.92 -70.68
CA LEU A 300 49.66 1.55 -69.58
C LEU A 300 49.06 2.91 -69.96
N GLU A 301 49.25 3.36 -71.20
CA GLU A 301 48.82 4.68 -71.68
C GLU A 301 47.96 4.63 -72.93
N SER A 302 48.28 3.74 -73.87
CA SER A 302 47.68 3.74 -75.20
C SER A 302 47.27 2.34 -75.64
N GLY A 303 46.28 2.25 -76.53
CA GLY A 303 45.78 0.96 -77.01
C GLY A 303 45.07 0.12 -75.94
N ILE A 304 44.65 0.75 -74.84
CA ILE A 304 43.84 0.13 -73.78
C ILE A 304 42.37 0.19 -74.18
N ASN A 305 41.66 -0.89 -73.89
CA ASN A 305 40.22 -0.97 -74.00
C ASN A 305 39.55 0.24 -73.31
N PRO A 306 38.72 1.03 -74.03
CA PRO A 306 38.09 2.24 -73.49
C PRO A 306 37.40 2.03 -72.14
N ALA A 307 36.78 0.87 -71.93
CA ALA A 307 36.06 0.58 -70.69
C ALA A 307 36.97 0.41 -69.46
N TRP A 308 38.25 0.10 -69.67
CA TRP A 308 39.22 -0.14 -68.60
C TRP A 308 40.20 1.02 -68.40
N THR A 309 40.12 2.07 -69.22
CA THR A 309 41.06 3.21 -69.20
C THR A 309 41.15 3.90 -67.83
N ALA A 310 40.01 4.18 -67.19
CA ALA A 310 39.98 4.83 -65.88
C ALA A 310 40.59 3.95 -64.77
N ALA A 311 40.24 2.66 -64.74
CA ALA A 311 40.78 1.71 -63.77
C ALA A 311 42.29 1.49 -63.96
N MET A 312 42.75 1.40 -65.22
CA MET A 312 44.18 1.31 -65.55
C MET A 312 44.94 2.59 -65.20
N ALA A 313 44.33 3.77 -65.34
CA ALA A 313 44.92 5.03 -64.91
C ALA A 313 45.05 5.12 -63.38
N ASP A 314 44.05 4.66 -62.64
CA ASP A 314 44.08 4.61 -61.17
C ASP A 314 45.11 3.58 -60.66
N PHE A 315 45.15 2.39 -61.28
CA PHE A 315 46.20 1.39 -61.08
C PHE A 315 47.59 1.99 -61.28
N ARG A 316 47.81 2.67 -62.42
CA ARG A 316 49.09 3.33 -62.70
C ARG A 316 49.44 4.37 -61.64
N ALA A 317 48.50 5.26 -61.28
CA ALA A 317 48.75 6.34 -60.34
C ALA A 317 49.12 5.85 -58.93
N LYS A 318 48.50 4.75 -58.46
CA LYS A 318 48.66 4.26 -57.08
C LYS A 318 49.79 3.23 -56.90
N ILE A 319 50.12 2.47 -57.95
CA ILE A 319 51.09 1.36 -57.88
C ILE A 319 52.41 1.71 -58.56
N ILE A 320 52.42 2.68 -59.48
CA ILE A 320 53.62 3.13 -60.18
C ILE A 320 53.97 4.57 -59.74
N PRO A 321 54.43 4.81 -58.49
CA PRO A 321 55.00 6.09 -58.09
C PRO A 321 56.52 6.16 -58.34
N ALA A 322 57.06 7.38 -58.26
CA ALA A 322 58.38 7.94 -58.66
C ALA A 322 59.67 7.06 -58.64
N GLY A 323 59.68 5.90 -58.00
CA GLY A 323 60.81 4.95 -58.02
C GLY A 323 60.84 4.00 -59.21
N TYR A 324 59.74 3.85 -59.96
CA TYR A 324 59.69 3.14 -61.24
C TYR A 324 59.69 4.18 -62.37
N GLN A 325 60.86 4.47 -62.95
CA GLN A 325 61.05 5.42 -64.06
C GLN A 325 59.91 5.32 -65.09
N GLU A 326 59.15 6.40 -65.31
CA GLU A 326 58.03 6.58 -66.28
C GLU A 326 57.70 5.35 -67.14
N LYS A 327 57.25 4.24 -66.54
CA LYS A 327 57.00 3.01 -67.29
C LYS A 327 55.68 3.17 -68.02
N THR A 328 55.78 3.19 -69.34
CA THR A 328 54.64 3.27 -70.26
C THR A 328 54.12 1.88 -70.66
N SER A 329 54.80 0.81 -70.23
CA SER A 329 54.39 -0.58 -70.42
C SER A 329 54.79 -1.49 -69.26
N LEU A 330 54.05 -2.59 -69.08
CA LEU A 330 54.26 -3.65 -68.10
C LEU A 330 54.52 -4.99 -68.80
N SER A 331 55.59 -5.69 -68.42
CA SER A 331 55.85 -7.06 -68.90
C SER A 331 55.17 -8.11 -68.02
N ALA A 332 55.03 -9.35 -68.55
CA ALA A 332 54.46 -10.46 -67.80
C ALA A 332 55.24 -10.79 -66.51
N GLN A 333 56.58 -10.73 -66.56
CA GLN A 333 57.43 -10.99 -65.39
C GLN A 333 57.25 -9.92 -64.30
N GLU A 334 57.10 -8.65 -64.69
CA GLU A 334 56.86 -7.56 -63.75
C GLU A 334 55.46 -7.62 -63.14
N TRP A 335 54.47 -8.05 -63.92
CA TRP A 335 53.13 -8.33 -63.41
C TRP A 335 53.13 -9.47 -62.40
N GLU A 336 53.81 -10.59 -62.68
CA GLU A 336 53.96 -11.70 -61.73
C GLU A 336 54.67 -11.26 -60.44
N ALA A 337 55.72 -10.44 -60.54
CA ALA A 337 56.41 -9.88 -59.38
C ALA A 337 55.49 -8.96 -58.55
N LEU A 338 54.61 -8.19 -59.19
CA LEU A 338 53.63 -7.36 -58.50
C LEU A 338 52.55 -8.19 -57.81
N CYS A 339 52.05 -9.24 -58.48
CA CYS A 339 51.12 -10.21 -57.90
C CYS A 339 51.70 -10.87 -56.64
N ALA A 340 52.97 -11.25 -56.65
CA ALA A 340 53.64 -11.85 -55.50
C ALA A 340 53.73 -10.88 -54.29
N LYS A 341 54.03 -9.60 -54.52
CA LYS A 341 54.07 -8.57 -53.45
C LYS A 341 52.71 -8.38 -52.77
N PHE A 342 51.64 -8.28 -53.56
CA PHE A 342 50.29 -8.14 -53.00
C PHE A 342 49.76 -9.44 -52.37
N ALA A 343 50.25 -10.61 -52.78
CA ALA A 343 49.92 -11.87 -52.13
C ALA A 343 50.41 -11.92 -50.67
N ALA A 344 51.65 -11.46 -50.40
CA ALA A 344 52.19 -11.41 -49.04
C ALA A 344 51.35 -10.50 -48.12
N HIS A 345 51.01 -9.30 -48.59
CA HIS A 345 50.11 -8.38 -47.86
C HIS A 345 48.72 -9.00 -47.62
N LYS A 346 48.13 -9.66 -48.63
CA LYS A 346 46.82 -10.33 -48.51
C LYS A 346 46.85 -11.47 -47.49
N THR A 347 47.92 -12.25 -47.45
CA THR A 347 48.11 -13.32 -46.45
C THR A 347 48.22 -12.75 -45.04
N TRP A 348 49.02 -11.69 -44.83
CA TRP A 348 49.10 -11.01 -43.54
C TRP A 348 47.74 -10.44 -43.08
N LEU A 349 46.98 -9.83 -44.00
CA LEU A 349 45.66 -9.27 -43.72
C LEU A 349 44.62 -10.35 -43.36
N SER A 350 44.76 -11.57 -43.90
CA SER A 350 43.89 -12.70 -43.54
C SER A 350 44.11 -13.22 -42.11
N ASN A 351 45.25 -12.92 -41.50
CA ASN A 351 45.62 -13.30 -40.13
C ASN A 351 45.43 -12.16 -39.12
N LYS A 352 44.57 -11.17 -39.43
CA LYS A 352 44.32 -9.99 -38.61
C LYS A 352 43.87 -10.33 -37.19
N LYS A 353 44.44 -9.63 -36.21
CA LYS A 353 44.12 -9.79 -34.78
C LYS A 353 43.60 -8.50 -34.18
N GLY A 354 42.76 -8.59 -33.15
CA GLY A 354 42.22 -7.42 -32.44
C GLY A 354 41.18 -6.63 -33.24
N VAL A 355 40.32 -7.32 -33.99
CA VAL A 355 39.24 -6.70 -34.78
C VAL A 355 38.34 -5.75 -33.97
N PRO A 356 37.94 -6.04 -32.71
CA PRO A 356 37.00 -5.16 -31.98
C PRO A 356 37.56 -3.78 -31.61
N VAL A 357 38.88 -3.60 -31.63
CA VAL A 357 39.55 -2.31 -31.34
C VAL A 357 39.99 -1.58 -32.61
N GLU A 358 39.77 -2.15 -33.79
CA GLU A 358 40.25 -1.61 -35.06
C GLU A 358 39.72 -0.20 -35.34
N ALA A 359 38.46 0.07 -35.01
CA ALA A 359 37.82 1.36 -35.25
C ALA A 359 38.51 2.53 -34.53
N LEU A 360 39.28 2.26 -33.47
CA LEU A 360 40.06 3.25 -32.74
C LEU A 360 41.33 3.67 -33.52
N GLY A 361 41.82 2.81 -34.41
CA GLY A 361 43.06 3.00 -35.16
C GLY A 361 44.33 2.76 -34.34
N LEU A 362 45.43 2.45 -35.05
CA LEU A 362 46.72 2.03 -34.44
C LEU A 362 47.30 3.07 -33.48
N THR A 363 47.22 4.36 -33.82
CA THR A 363 47.74 5.45 -32.98
C THR A 363 47.04 5.51 -31.63
N ARG A 364 45.72 5.43 -31.60
CA ARG A 364 44.94 5.45 -30.35
C ARG A 364 45.19 4.19 -29.54
N VAL A 365 45.19 3.01 -30.17
CA VAL A 365 45.47 1.73 -29.49
C VAL A 365 46.84 1.76 -28.78
N ARG A 366 47.89 2.25 -29.45
CA ARG A 366 49.23 2.37 -28.84
C ARG A 366 49.29 3.42 -27.72
N ALA A 367 48.52 4.51 -27.83
CA ALA A 367 48.38 5.49 -26.77
C ALA A 367 47.68 4.90 -25.52
N LEU A 368 46.66 4.07 -25.72
CA LEU A 368 45.95 3.39 -24.63
C LEU A 368 46.86 2.38 -23.90
N LEU A 369 47.61 1.58 -24.66
CA LEU A 369 48.56 0.59 -24.10
C LEU A 369 49.70 1.25 -23.31
N SER A 370 50.21 2.41 -23.74
CA SER A 370 51.33 3.11 -23.08
C SER A 370 50.90 4.02 -21.93
N GLY A 371 49.63 4.41 -21.85
CA GLY A 371 49.12 5.37 -20.85
C GLY A 371 48.84 4.80 -19.46
N GLY A 372 49.05 3.49 -19.24
CA GLY A 372 48.82 2.84 -17.94
C GLY A 372 47.34 2.81 -17.50
N TYR A 373 46.40 3.01 -18.44
CA TYR A 373 44.97 3.13 -18.14
C TYR A 373 44.37 1.84 -17.58
N GLN A 374 44.84 0.66 -18.00
CA GLN A 374 44.38 -0.62 -17.46
C GLN A 374 44.55 -0.70 -15.94
N ALA A 375 45.73 -0.33 -15.43
CA ALA A 375 46.01 -0.34 -14.00
C ALA A 375 45.17 0.72 -13.25
N LYS A 376 44.98 1.91 -13.83
CA LYS A 376 44.15 2.97 -13.24
C LYS A 376 42.68 2.56 -13.14
N LEU A 377 42.12 1.94 -14.17
CA LEU A 377 40.74 1.46 -14.17
C LEU A 377 40.53 0.32 -13.16
N LYS A 378 41.48 -0.62 -13.06
CA LYS A 378 41.44 -1.67 -12.04
C LYS A 378 41.51 -1.10 -10.62
N ALA A 379 42.36 -0.11 -10.38
CA ALA A 379 42.44 0.56 -9.09
C ALA A 379 41.13 1.29 -8.72
N LEU A 380 40.42 1.87 -9.70
CA LEU A 380 39.09 2.43 -9.49
C LEU A 380 38.07 1.37 -9.10
N ILE A 381 38.03 0.23 -9.80
CA ILE A 381 37.15 -0.90 -9.47
C ILE A 381 37.42 -1.42 -8.05
N GLU A 382 38.69 -1.57 -7.66
CA GLU A 382 39.04 -2.01 -6.30
C GLU A 382 38.63 -1.00 -5.22
N LYS A 383 38.85 0.31 -5.46
CA LYS A 383 38.37 1.37 -4.56
C LYS A 383 36.85 1.29 -4.36
N TYR A 384 36.14 1.05 -5.44
CA TYR A 384 34.69 0.90 -5.51
C TYR A 384 34.17 -0.35 -4.78
N LYS A 385 34.81 -1.51 -4.97
CA LYS A 385 34.53 -2.72 -4.16
C LYS A 385 34.73 -2.47 -2.66
N GLY A 386 35.79 -1.74 -2.28
CA GLY A 386 36.04 -1.37 -0.89
C GLY A 386 34.91 -0.52 -0.30
N LEU A 387 34.40 0.46 -1.05
CA LEU A 387 33.26 1.29 -0.65
C LEU A 387 31.96 0.49 -0.54
N ALA A 388 31.74 -0.50 -1.41
CA ALA A 388 30.59 -1.39 -1.33
C ALA A 388 30.58 -2.17 0.00
N ALA A 389 31.73 -2.71 0.40
CA ALA A 389 31.88 -3.42 1.67
C ALA A 389 31.63 -2.49 2.87
N GLU A 390 32.06 -1.22 2.80
CA GLU A 390 31.74 -0.23 3.84
C GLU A 390 30.23 0.05 3.93
N MET A 391 29.52 0.17 2.80
CA MET A 391 28.06 0.36 2.79
C MET A 391 27.30 -0.85 3.32
N GLU A 392 27.74 -2.06 2.98
CA GLU A 392 27.17 -3.30 3.53
C GLU A 392 27.39 -3.38 5.04
N ALA A 393 28.56 -2.97 5.53
CA ALA A 393 28.84 -2.89 6.95
C ALA A 393 27.92 -1.87 7.66
N VAL A 394 27.72 -0.67 7.08
CA VAL A 394 26.78 0.34 7.62
C VAL A 394 25.34 -0.19 7.62
N THR A 395 24.94 -0.88 6.55
CA THR A 395 23.61 -1.52 6.46
C THR A 395 23.45 -2.60 7.53
N SER A 396 24.50 -3.35 7.83
CA SER A 396 24.52 -4.35 8.90
C SER A 396 24.40 -3.70 10.28
N VAL A 397 25.03 -2.54 10.51
CA VAL A 397 24.84 -1.77 11.74
C VAL A 397 23.40 -1.26 11.85
N ASP A 398 22.83 -0.62 10.82
CA ASP A 398 21.43 -0.17 10.80
C ASP A 398 20.47 -1.33 11.09
N ARG A 399 20.71 -2.47 10.46
CA ARG A 399 19.96 -3.71 10.69
C ARG A 399 20.03 -4.16 12.14
N LEU A 400 21.22 -4.19 12.75
CA LEU A 400 21.37 -4.63 14.13
C LEU A 400 20.67 -3.69 15.11
N VAL A 401 20.85 -2.37 14.96
CA VAL A 401 20.23 -1.39 15.86
C VAL A 401 18.71 -1.46 15.78
N ARG A 402 18.15 -1.55 14.56
CA ARG A 402 16.72 -1.73 14.35
C ARG A 402 16.20 -3.05 14.90
N TYR A 403 16.92 -4.15 14.70
CA TYR A 403 16.52 -5.45 15.24
C TYR A 403 16.54 -5.45 16.77
N HIS A 404 17.56 -4.83 17.38
CA HIS A 404 17.64 -4.66 18.82
C HIS A 404 16.44 -3.87 19.39
N GLN A 405 16.02 -2.81 18.69
CA GLN A 405 14.90 -1.97 19.11
C GLN A 405 13.52 -2.59 18.82
N HIS A 406 13.34 -3.24 17.67
CA HIS A 406 12.01 -3.51 17.12
C HIS A 406 11.68 -4.99 16.94
N LEU A 407 12.67 -5.87 16.74
CA LEU A 407 12.40 -7.27 16.37
C LEU A 407 11.60 -8.01 17.44
N PHE A 408 11.90 -7.80 18.73
CA PHE A 408 11.14 -8.45 19.80
C PHE A 408 9.67 -7.99 19.85
N ARG A 409 9.39 -6.72 19.55
CA ARG A 409 8.01 -6.22 19.41
C ARG A 409 7.32 -6.88 18.23
N LEU A 410 7.99 -7.05 17.09
CA LEU A 410 7.45 -7.79 15.95
C LEU A 410 7.11 -9.23 16.35
N LEU A 411 8.01 -9.94 17.04
CA LEU A 411 7.78 -11.32 17.48
C LEU A 411 6.53 -11.45 18.38
N ASN A 412 6.34 -10.53 19.33
CA ASN A 412 5.14 -10.50 20.18
C ASN A 412 3.85 -10.16 19.41
N ASN A 413 3.96 -9.59 18.22
CA ASN A 413 2.83 -9.23 17.36
C ASN A 413 2.64 -10.16 16.16
N PHE A 414 3.59 -11.07 15.90
CA PHE A 414 3.57 -11.97 14.75
C PHE A 414 3.48 -13.43 15.18
N VAL A 415 4.32 -13.84 16.13
CA VAL A 415 4.41 -15.23 16.60
C VAL A 415 3.31 -15.53 17.61
N SER A 416 3.05 -14.62 18.56
CA SER A 416 2.16 -14.89 19.70
C SER A 416 0.91 -14.01 19.76
N PHE A 417 0.89 -12.84 19.10
CA PHE A 417 -0.16 -11.81 19.27
C PHE A 417 -0.32 -11.34 20.73
N ARG A 418 0.73 -11.50 21.55
CA ARG A 418 0.75 -11.14 22.96
C ARG A 418 0.32 -9.69 23.19
N ASP A 419 0.83 -8.76 22.40
CA ASP A 419 0.54 -7.33 22.58
C ASP A 419 -0.94 -7.00 22.39
N PHE A 420 -1.64 -7.72 21.52
CA PHE A 420 -3.08 -7.53 21.31
C PHE A 420 -3.90 -8.02 22.52
N TYR A 421 -3.47 -9.12 23.13
CA TYR A 421 -4.21 -9.79 24.21
C TYR A 421 -3.77 -9.40 25.63
N THR A 422 -2.78 -8.52 25.76
CA THR A 422 -2.25 -8.07 27.04
C THR A 422 -2.72 -6.64 27.32
N PRO A 423 -3.46 -6.39 28.43
CA PRO A 423 -3.86 -5.04 28.80
C PRO A 423 -2.65 -4.09 28.93
N GLY A 424 -2.80 -2.86 28.43
CA GLY A 424 -1.75 -1.84 28.46
C GLY A 424 -0.79 -1.88 27.28
N TYR A 425 -0.80 -2.96 26.49
CA TYR A 425 -0.11 -3.06 25.22
C TYR A 425 -1.07 -2.80 24.06
N THR A 426 -0.50 -2.52 22.90
CA THR A 426 -1.22 -2.21 21.66
C THR A 426 -0.50 -2.86 20.52
N ALA A 427 -1.24 -3.64 19.73
CA ALA A 427 -0.67 -4.40 18.65
C ALA A 427 -0.21 -3.52 17.48
N ILE A 428 0.74 -4.00 16.68
CA ILE A 428 1.28 -3.25 15.53
C ILE A 428 0.24 -3.01 14.43
N PHE A 429 -0.84 -3.78 14.37
CA PHE A 429 -1.92 -3.55 13.42
C PHE A 429 -2.99 -2.56 13.92
N GLN A 430 -2.94 -2.10 15.19
CA GLN A 430 -3.89 -1.13 15.73
C GLN A 430 -3.44 0.31 15.41
N ALA A 431 -4.10 0.93 14.42
CA ALA A 431 -3.77 2.25 13.88
C ALA A 431 -4.04 3.42 14.85
N GLY A 432 -4.89 3.23 15.87
CA GLY A 432 -5.28 4.30 16.78
C GLY A 432 -6.64 4.10 17.43
N THR A 433 -7.24 5.21 17.89
CA THR A 433 -8.52 5.22 18.60
C THR A 433 -9.54 6.12 17.92
N LEU A 434 -10.71 5.57 17.59
CA LEU A 434 -11.85 6.32 17.07
C LEU A 434 -12.79 6.72 18.21
N TYR A 435 -13.10 8.01 18.31
CA TYR A 435 -14.13 8.55 19.20
C TYR A 435 -15.39 8.92 18.42
N ILE A 436 -16.50 8.26 18.74
CA ILE A 436 -17.79 8.50 18.09
C ILE A 436 -18.94 8.03 18.98
N ASP A 437 -20.02 8.81 19.02
CA ASP A 437 -21.25 8.45 19.76
C ASP A 437 -21.04 8.10 21.25
N GLY A 438 -20.18 8.85 21.94
CA GLY A 438 -19.87 8.62 23.35
C GLY A 438 -19.10 7.30 23.58
N ARG A 439 -18.32 6.85 22.59
CA ARG A 439 -17.50 5.64 22.66
C ARG A 439 -16.10 5.91 22.19
N SER A 440 -15.17 5.10 22.68
CA SER A 440 -13.81 4.98 22.14
C SER A 440 -13.57 3.56 21.64
N CYS A 441 -13.25 3.43 20.37
CA CYS A 441 -12.92 2.16 19.71
C CYS A 441 -11.39 2.05 19.53
N GLU A 442 -10.77 1.10 20.23
CA GLU A 442 -9.30 0.90 20.24
C GLU A 442 -8.84 -0.10 19.17
N LEU A 443 -9.76 -0.91 18.60
CA LEU A 443 -9.46 -1.79 17.47
C LEU A 443 -9.83 -1.07 16.16
N CYS A 444 -8.89 -0.28 15.66
CA CYS A 444 -8.95 0.38 14.35
C CYS A 444 -7.80 -0.14 13.48
N LEU A 445 -8.11 -0.57 12.25
CA LEU A 445 -7.12 -1.03 11.27
C LEU A 445 -7.04 -0.01 10.13
N ARG A 446 -5.82 0.30 9.64
CA ARG A 446 -5.66 1.08 8.40
C ARG A 446 -5.93 0.17 7.21
N ILE A 447 -6.74 0.63 6.26
CA ILE A 447 -7.24 -0.18 5.14
C ILE A 447 -6.83 0.48 3.83
N ASP A 448 -6.14 -0.27 2.98
CA ASP A 448 -5.78 0.20 1.63
C ASP A 448 -6.91 -0.06 0.63
N ASP A 449 -7.51 -1.25 0.65
CA ASP A 449 -8.66 -1.62 -0.19
C ASP A 449 -9.88 -2.00 0.66
N MET A 450 -10.82 -1.07 0.77
CA MET A 450 -12.05 -1.25 1.53
C MET A 450 -12.94 -2.36 0.96
N ALA A 451 -13.00 -2.53 -0.36
CA ALA A 451 -13.88 -3.50 -0.99
C ALA A 451 -13.38 -4.92 -0.67
N LYS A 452 -12.10 -5.19 -0.95
CA LYS A 452 -11.45 -6.47 -0.65
C LYS A 452 -11.49 -6.80 0.84
N HIS A 453 -11.18 -5.82 1.71
CA HIS A 453 -11.23 -6.05 3.15
C HIS A 453 -12.65 -6.37 3.63
N ALA A 454 -13.68 -5.69 3.12
CA ALA A 454 -15.07 -5.88 3.56
C ALA A 454 -15.64 -7.28 3.29
N GLU A 455 -15.24 -7.93 2.19
CA GLU A 455 -15.66 -9.29 1.87
C GLU A 455 -15.18 -10.29 2.92
N MET A 456 -13.90 -10.23 3.26
CA MET A 456 -13.30 -11.09 4.29
C MET A 456 -13.78 -10.72 5.70
N ALA A 457 -13.83 -9.42 6.00
CA ALA A 457 -14.16 -8.92 7.32
C ALA A 457 -15.59 -9.27 7.77
N ASN A 458 -16.52 -9.51 6.84
CA ASN A 458 -17.87 -9.97 7.19
C ASN A 458 -17.87 -11.33 7.94
N LEU A 459 -16.86 -12.18 7.71
CA LEU A 459 -16.71 -13.47 8.38
C LEU A 459 -16.22 -13.34 9.83
N SER A 460 -15.71 -12.16 10.23
CA SER A 460 -15.23 -11.90 11.59
C SER A 460 -16.35 -11.95 12.65
N GLY A 461 -17.60 -11.69 12.25
CA GLY A 461 -18.74 -11.55 13.15
C GLY A 461 -18.70 -10.29 14.01
N ILE A 462 -17.87 -9.29 13.66
CA ILE A 462 -17.70 -8.03 14.38
C ILE A 462 -18.46 -6.91 13.65
N TYR A 463 -19.10 -6.01 14.39
CA TYR A 463 -19.70 -4.81 13.80
C TYR A 463 -18.58 -3.83 13.45
N LEU A 464 -18.48 -3.43 12.20
CA LEU A 464 -17.41 -2.57 11.70
C LEU A 464 -17.98 -1.31 11.08
N ALA A 465 -17.39 -0.15 11.39
CA ALA A 465 -17.59 1.07 10.62
C ALA A 465 -16.29 1.43 9.90
N TYR A 466 -16.38 1.55 8.59
CA TYR A 466 -15.31 2.10 7.77
C TYR A 466 -15.44 3.61 7.80
N CYS A 467 -14.35 4.29 8.14
CA CYS A 467 -14.29 5.74 8.19
C CYS A 467 -13.25 6.25 7.20
N GLU A 468 -13.63 7.27 6.45
CA GLU A 468 -12.67 8.13 5.76
C GLU A 468 -12.15 9.15 6.79
N CYS A 469 -10.85 9.18 7.00
CA CYS A 469 -10.18 10.09 7.91
C CYS A 469 -9.43 11.15 7.11
N ARG A 470 -9.72 12.43 7.35
CA ARG A 470 -9.06 13.55 6.69
C ARG A 470 -8.30 14.41 7.70
N ARG A 471 -7.09 14.83 7.34
CA ARG A 471 -6.27 15.68 8.21
C ARG A 471 -6.73 17.12 8.11
N ARG A 472 -6.91 17.77 9.25
CA ARG A 472 -7.27 19.19 9.29
C ARG A 472 -6.13 20.05 8.75
N GLY A 473 -6.40 20.85 7.71
CA GLY A 473 -5.42 21.76 7.11
C GLY A 473 -4.42 21.11 6.16
N GLY A 474 -4.61 19.83 5.79
CA GLY A 474 -3.80 19.14 4.78
C GLY A 474 -4.65 18.39 3.75
N THR A 475 -4.00 17.75 2.77
CA THR A 475 -4.64 16.87 1.78
C THR A 475 -4.51 15.39 2.12
N GLU A 476 -3.91 15.07 3.27
CA GLU A 476 -3.72 13.70 3.72
C GLU A 476 -5.06 13.06 4.09
N THR A 477 -5.30 11.89 3.52
CA THR A 477 -6.48 11.07 3.80
C THR A 477 -6.06 9.64 4.08
N MET A 478 -6.77 8.95 4.96
CA MET A 478 -6.64 7.51 5.15
C MET A 478 -8.00 6.86 5.37
N THR A 479 -8.10 5.57 5.10
CA THR A 479 -9.30 4.79 5.41
C THR A 479 -8.99 3.88 6.60
N ILE A 480 -9.90 3.84 7.57
CA ILE A 480 -9.81 2.92 8.71
C ILE A 480 -11.06 2.03 8.79
N ALA A 481 -10.90 0.82 9.31
CA ALA A 481 -11.99 -0.02 9.78
C ALA A 481 -11.98 -0.04 11.31
N ALA A 482 -12.99 0.55 11.94
CA ALA A 482 -13.15 0.58 13.39
C ALA A 482 -14.14 -0.50 13.87
N ALA A 483 -13.72 -1.30 14.84
CA ALA A 483 -14.54 -2.34 15.43
C ALA A 483 -15.36 -1.82 16.62
N PHE A 484 -16.66 -2.11 16.59
CA PHE A 484 -17.60 -1.83 17.67
C PHE A 484 -17.93 -3.12 18.39
N THR A 485 -17.31 -3.31 19.55
CA THR A 485 -17.43 -4.55 20.33
C THR A 485 -18.28 -4.41 21.59
N ASN A 486 -18.74 -3.20 21.90
CA ASN A 486 -19.60 -2.85 23.04
C ASN A 486 -20.52 -1.64 22.71
N GLY A 487 -21.64 -1.52 23.42
CA GLY A 487 -22.68 -0.50 23.17
C GLY A 487 -23.86 -1.01 22.33
N ASP A 488 -24.42 -0.14 21.49
CA ASP A 488 -25.56 -0.39 20.57
C ASP A 488 -25.30 0.19 19.17
N SER A 489 -26.16 -0.01 18.17
CA SER A 489 -25.94 0.52 16.81
C SER A 489 -26.88 1.66 16.44
N ASP A 490 -27.64 2.22 17.38
CA ASP A 490 -28.79 3.08 17.07
C ASP A 490 -28.39 4.36 16.34
N ASN A 491 -27.18 4.80 16.63
CA ASN A 491 -26.62 6.08 16.22
C ASN A 491 -25.49 5.93 15.21
N LEU A 492 -25.17 4.71 14.77
CA LEU A 492 -24.12 4.45 13.81
C LEU A 492 -24.72 4.40 12.40
N MET A 493 -24.43 5.42 11.59
CA MET A 493 -24.95 5.56 10.22
C MET A 493 -23.89 6.15 9.31
N VAL A 494 -23.96 5.83 8.02
CA VAL A 494 -23.12 6.43 6.99
C VAL A 494 -23.33 7.95 6.99
N GLY A 495 -22.24 8.71 6.90
CA GLY A 495 -22.20 10.16 7.00
C GLY A 495 -22.02 10.70 8.42
N ARG A 496 -22.05 9.87 9.46
CA ARG A 496 -21.78 10.33 10.83
C ARG A 496 -20.31 10.64 11.02
N ASN A 497 -20.04 11.79 11.65
CA ASN A 497 -18.70 12.23 11.98
C ASN A 497 -18.26 11.76 13.38
N GLY A 498 -16.97 11.53 13.50
CA GLY A 498 -16.23 11.26 14.72
C GLY A 498 -14.82 11.84 14.61
N VAL A 499 -13.99 11.58 15.61
CA VAL A 499 -12.58 12.01 15.62
C VAL A 499 -11.71 10.80 15.82
N PHE A 500 -10.75 10.59 14.92
CA PHE A 500 -9.77 9.52 15.03
C PHE A 500 -8.44 10.08 15.50
N PHE A 501 -7.84 9.46 16.51
CA PHE A 501 -6.48 9.75 16.95
C PHE A 501 -5.58 8.61 16.52
N ASP A 502 -4.55 8.93 15.74
CA ASP A 502 -3.53 7.95 15.37
C ASP A 502 -2.58 7.65 16.54
N ARG A 503 -1.65 6.72 16.35
CA ARG A 503 -0.64 6.35 17.35
C ARG A 503 0.33 7.46 17.74
N ARG A 504 0.43 8.52 16.92
CA ARG A 504 1.27 9.70 17.19
C ARG A 504 0.48 10.79 17.92
N GLY A 505 -0.79 10.53 18.27
CA GLY A 505 -1.66 11.48 18.96
C GLY A 505 -2.22 12.58 18.05
N ARG A 506 -2.10 12.45 16.72
CA ARG A 506 -2.64 13.42 15.77
C ARG A 506 -4.12 13.14 15.53
N ASP A 507 -4.93 14.19 15.50
CA ASP A 507 -6.36 14.12 15.26
C ASP A 507 -6.71 14.15 13.77
N TRP A 508 -7.74 13.39 13.43
CA TRP A 508 -8.27 13.25 12.08
C TRP A 508 -9.79 13.35 12.13
N ASP A 509 -10.37 14.13 11.22
CA ASP A 509 -11.81 14.18 11.02
C ASP A 509 -12.24 12.86 10.38
N ALA A 510 -13.02 12.05 11.10
CA ALA A 510 -13.45 10.74 10.64
C ALA A 510 -14.92 10.75 10.25
N THR A 511 -15.27 10.30 9.05
CA THR A 511 -16.65 10.18 8.59
C THR A 511 -16.94 8.74 8.21
N ILE A 512 -18.01 8.15 8.76
CA ILE A 512 -18.42 6.79 8.41
C ILE A 512 -18.86 6.75 6.93
N ILE A 513 -18.22 5.91 6.13
CA ILE A 513 -18.54 5.72 4.70
C ILE A 513 -19.24 4.39 4.43
N LYS A 514 -19.00 3.36 5.26
CA LYS A 514 -19.61 2.03 5.11
C LYS A 514 -19.72 1.34 6.47
N ILE A 515 -20.72 0.49 6.63
CA ILE A 515 -20.94 -0.30 7.85
C ILE A 515 -21.12 -1.78 7.49
N ILE A 516 -20.52 -2.66 8.29
CA ILE A 516 -20.84 -4.10 8.30
C ILE A 516 -21.58 -4.39 9.61
N GLU A 517 -22.83 -4.83 9.48
CA GLU A 517 -23.72 -5.05 10.62
C GLU A 517 -23.56 -6.46 11.21
N HIS A 518 -23.14 -6.53 12.47
CA HIS A 518 -23.22 -7.72 13.32
C HIS A 518 -23.71 -7.35 14.73
N PRO A 519 -24.18 -8.29 15.56
CA PRO A 519 -24.58 -7.94 16.93
C PRO A 519 -23.42 -7.32 17.72
N ILE A 520 -23.67 -6.20 18.42
CA ILE A 520 -22.67 -5.54 19.28
C ILE A 520 -22.79 -6.03 20.73
N SER A 521 -24.02 -6.16 21.24
CA SER A 521 -24.30 -6.66 22.59
C SER A 521 -25.58 -7.50 22.68
N VAL A 522 -25.64 -8.41 23.67
CA VAL A 522 -26.84 -9.23 23.93
C VAL A 522 -28.04 -8.35 24.34
N ARG A 523 -27.77 -7.26 25.07
CA ARG A 523 -28.80 -6.29 25.48
C ARG A 523 -29.45 -5.61 24.28
N GLN A 524 -28.66 -5.24 23.27
CA GLN A 524 -29.19 -4.67 22.04
C GLN A 524 -30.06 -5.70 21.29
N ALA A 525 -29.62 -6.96 21.22
CA ALA A 525 -30.34 -8.02 20.52
C ALA A 525 -31.73 -8.30 21.11
N PHE A 526 -31.95 -8.05 22.41
CA PHE A 526 -33.27 -8.14 23.03
C PHE A 526 -34.28 -7.18 22.39
N TRP A 527 -33.87 -5.94 22.12
CA TRP A 527 -34.74 -4.89 21.59
C TRP A 527 -34.83 -4.88 20.06
N TYR A 528 -33.92 -5.57 19.37
CA TYR A 528 -33.80 -5.56 17.91
C TYR A 528 -35.09 -5.98 17.17
N PRO A 529 -35.80 -7.08 17.54
CA PRO A 529 -37.05 -7.46 16.88
C PRO A 529 -38.13 -6.37 16.96
N TYR A 530 -38.27 -5.74 18.13
CA TYR A 530 -39.26 -4.68 18.35
C TYR A 530 -38.95 -3.44 17.54
N LYS A 531 -37.68 -3.03 17.46
CA LYS A 531 -37.23 -1.93 16.61
C LYS A 531 -37.53 -2.19 15.13
N ARG A 532 -37.27 -3.42 14.67
CA ARG A 532 -37.57 -3.82 13.28
C ARG A 532 -39.05 -3.77 12.98
N ILE A 533 -39.91 -4.23 13.89
CA ILE A 533 -41.37 -4.13 13.76
C ILE A 533 -41.80 -2.66 13.72
N GLY A 534 -41.29 -1.82 14.62
CA GLY A 534 -41.56 -0.37 14.62
C GLY A 534 -41.16 0.30 13.31
N LYS A 535 -39.97 -0.03 12.77
CA LYS A 535 -39.51 0.48 11.46
C LYS A 535 -40.43 0.02 10.32
N MET A 536 -40.81 -1.25 10.29
CA MET A 536 -41.75 -1.76 9.27
C MET A 536 -43.12 -1.09 9.35
N ILE A 537 -43.65 -0.84 10.56
CA ILE A 537 -44.90 -0.11 10.75
C ILE A 537 -44.75 1.35 10.27
N GLY A 538 -43.65 2.02 10.62
CA GLY A 538 -43.33 3.36 10.14
C GLY A 538 -43.28 3.43 8.61
N GLU A 539 -42.53 2.52 7.97
CA GLU A 539 -42.45 2.41 6.50
C GLU A 539 -43.80 2.14 5.84
N GLN A 540 -44.66 1.31 6.47
CA GLN A 540 -46.02 1.07 5.97
C GLN A 540 -46.92 2.31 6.12
N ILE A 541 -46.81 3.04 7.23
CA ILE A 541 -47.52 4.30 7.45
C ILE A 541 -47.05 5.36 6.45
N GLU A 542 -45.74 5.51 6.24
CA GLU A 542 -45.16 6.41 5.24
C GLU A 542 -45.61 6.05 3.83
N LYS A 543 -45.56 4.77 3.46
CA LYS A 543 -46.09 4.29 2.17
C LYS A 543 -47.58 4.58 2.02
N MET A 544 -48.37 4.42 3.08
CA MET A 544 -49.80 4.73 3.08
C MET A 544 -50.06 6.24 2.99
N ALA A 545 -49.28 7.06 3.70
CA ALA A 545 -49.33 8.51 3.65
C ALA A 545 -48.96 9.00 2.25
N ALA A 546 -47.84 8.54 1.68
CA ALA A 546 -47.42 8.85 0.32
C ALA A 546 -48.45 8.37 -0.73
N ALA A 547 -49.07 7.21 -0.54
CA ALA A 547 -50.14 6.74 -1.43
C ALA A 547 -51.41 7.60 -1.32
N ARG A 548 -51.75 8.08 -0.11
CA ARG A 548 -52.88 9.01 0.08
C ARG A 548 -52.60 10.41 -0.45
N ASP A 549 -51.40 10.93 -0.24
CA ASP A 549 -50.97 12.21 -0.79
C ASP A 549 -50.93 12.15 -2.31
N LYS A 550 -50.44 11.04 -2.89
CA LYS A 550 -50.52 10.79 -4.34
C LYS A 550 -51.96 10.72 -4.83
N ALA A 551 -52.85 9.98 -4.14
CA ALA A 551 -54.26 9.92 -4.52
C ALA A 551 -55.00 11.25 -4.33
N ALA A 552 -54.59 12.08 -3.37
CA ALA A 552 -55.11 13.43 -3.17
C ALA A 552 -54.60 14.39 -4.25
N ALA A 553 -53.33 14.30 -4.64
CA ALA A 553 -52.74 15.03 -5.75
C ALA A 553 -53.38 14.63 -7.10
N ASP A 554 -53.60 13.33 -7.33
CA ASP A 554 -54.27 12.82 -8.53
C ASP A 554 -55.75 13.28 -8.59
N LYS A 555 -56.46 13.34 -7.46
CA LYS A 555 -57.81 13.93 -7.37
C LYS A 555 -57.82 15.44 -7.58
N ALA A 556 -56.81 16.16 -7.10
CA ALA A 556 -56.67 17.59 -7.34
C ALA A 556 -56.36 17.86 -8.82
N ALA A 557 -55.49 17.06 -9.46
CA ALA A 557 -55.23 17.11 -10.89
C ALA A 557 -56.49 16.80 -11.72
N ALA A 558 -57.26 15.78 -11.33
CA ALA A 558 -58.55 15.47 -11.96
C ALA A 558 -59.61 16.57 -11.76
N GLY A 559 -59.57 17.30 -10.63
CA GLY A 559 -60.42 18.45 -10.37
C GLY A 559 -60.04 19.68 -11.20
N VAL A 560 -58.76 19.87 -11.50
CA VAL A 560 -58.27 20.93 -12.41
C VAL A 560 -58.60 20.60 -13.87
N THR A 561 -58.52 19.33 -14.28
CA THR A 561 -58.96 18.92 -15.63
C THR A 561 -60.49 18.98 -15.77
N ALA A 562 -61.26 18.66 -14.73
CA ALA A 562 -62.72 18.82 -14.74
C ALA A 562 -63.18 20.29 -14.73
N ALA A 563 -62.35 21.21 -14.23
CA ALA A 563 -62.57 22.66 -14.35
C ALA A 563 -62.20 23.19 -15.74
N ALA A 564 -61.30 22.53 -16.47
CA ALA A 564 -60.94 22.87 -17.85
C ALA A 564 -61.92 22.27 -18.89
N GLU A 565 -62.56 21.13 -18.60
CA GLU A 565 -63.51 20.44 -19.50
C GLU A 565 -64.96 20.98 -19.45
N LYS A 566 -65.22 22.10 -18.76
CA LYS A 566 -66.46 22.88 -18.92
C LYS A 566 -66.37 23.96 -20.01
N ALA A 567 -65.31 23.95 -20.81
CA ALA A 567 -65.21 24.67 -22.07
C ALA A 567 -64.85 23.68 -23.18
N GLU A 568 -65.75 23.59 -24.16
CA GLU A 568 -65.67 22.89 -25.46
C GLU A 568 -65.94 21.37 -25.50
N ALA A 569 -66.85 21.04 -26.42
CA ALA A 569 -67.38 19.73 -26.69
C ALA A 569 -66.63 19.04 -27.85
N GLY A 570 -66.34 17.75 -27.69
CA GLY A 570 -66.27 16.79 -28.79
C GLY A 570 -64.93 16.10 -29.05
N LYS A 571 -64.83 14.83 -28.60
CA LYS A 571 -64.66 13.58 -29.41
C LYS A 571 -63.60 12.57 -28.92
N ALA A 572 -64.07 11.32 -28.78
CA ALA A 572 -63.43 9.97 -28.84
C ALA A 572 -62.47 9.48 -27.72
N PRO A 573 -62.47 8.14 -27.41
CA PRO A 573 -62.30 7.64 -26.04
C PRO A 573 -60.85 7.26 -25.68
N ALA A 574 -60.44 7.56 -24.45
CA ALA A 574 -59.31 6.93 -23.80
C ALA A 574 -59.79 5.78 -22.90
N ALA A 575 -58.96 4.73 -22.79
CA ALA A 575 -59.25 3.43 -22.20
C ALA A 575 -59.98 3.46 -20.83
N PRO A 576 -60.83 2.45 -20.52
CA PRO A 576 -61.54 2.41 -19.26
C PRO A 576 -60.55 2.39 -18.09
N PHE A 577 -60.75 3.31 -17.15
CA PHE A 577 -60.15 3.25 -15.83
C PHE A 577 -60.54 1.92 -15.19
N ASP A 578 -59.58 0.99 -15.12
CA ASP A 578 -59.82 -0.38 -14.66
C ASP A 578 -59.95 -0.41 -13.13
N VAL A 579 -61.18 -0.16 -12.67
CA VAL A 579 -61.59 -0.26 -11.26
C VAL A 579 -61.29 -1.65 -10.69
N GLY A 580 -61.20 -2.70 -11.51
CA GLY A 580 -60.85 -4.06 -11.08
C GLY A 580 -59.42 -4.18 -10.57
N LYS A 581 -58.45 -3.52 -11.23
CA LYS A 581 -57.05 -3.47 -10.77
C LYS A 581 -56.88 -2.68 -9.48
N PHE A 582 -57.63 -1.59 -9.30
CA PHE A 582 -57.60 -0.79 -8.07
C PHE A 582 -58.35 -1.47 -6.92
N ALA A 583 -59.55 -2.01 -7.18
CA ALA A 583 -60.31 -2.77 -6.20
C ALA A 583 -59.58 -4.04 -5.76
N GLY A 584 -58.83 -4.71 -6.65
CA GLY A 584 -57.98 -5.85 -6.30
C GLY A 584 -56.85 -5.49 -5.33
N ILE A 585 -56.20 -4.33 -5.51
CA ILE A 585 -55.17 -3.84 -4.59
C ILE A 585 -55.78 -3.42 -3.24
N PHE A 586 -56.92 -2.72 -3.24
CA PHE A 586 -57.60 -2.32 -2.00
C PHE A 586 -58.24 -3.50 -1.26
N ALA A 587 -58.76 -4.49 -1.97
CA ALA A 587 -59.29 -5.72 -1.39
C ALA A 587 -58.15 -6.58 -0.81
N ALA A 588 -57.01 -6.71 -1.49
CA ALA A 588 -55.86 -7.43 -0.97
C ALA A 588 -55.29 -6.78 0.30
N ILE A 589 -55.17 -5.44 0.33
CA ILE A 589 -54.75 -4.70 1.52
C ILE A 589 -55.80 -4.81 2.64
N GLY A 590 -57.08 -4.66 2.33
CA GLY A 590 -58.17 -4.76 3.30
C GLY A 590 -58.30 -6.16 3.92
N LEU A 591 -58.08 -7.21 3.14
CA LEU A 591 -58.11 -8.60 3.61
C LEU A 591 -56.86 -8.94 4.44
N ALA A 592 -55.69 -8.40 4.08
CA ALA A 592 -54.47 -8.51 4.89
C ALA A 592 -54.60 -7.79 6.25
N VAL A 593 -55.15 -6.57 6.27
CA VAL A 593 -55.42 -5.83 7.52
C VAL A 593 -56.51 -6.53 8.34
N GLY A 594 -57.54 -7.08 7.69
CA GLY A 594 -58.58 -7.88 8.34
C GLY A 594 -58.04 -9.15 9.01
N ALA A 595 -57.12 -9.86 8.36
CA ALA A 595 -56.45 -11.04 8.92
C ALA A 595 -55.53 -10.70 10.10
N ILE A 596 -54.84 -9.56 10.06
CA ILE A 596 -54.07 -9.05 11.20
C ILE A 596 -55.02 -8.67 12.35
N GLY A 597 -56.15 -8.03 12.04
CA GLY A 597 -57.17 -7.67 13.01
C GLY A 597 -57.78 -8.89 13.73
N THR A 598 -58.09 -9.96 13.00
CA THR A 598 -58.60 -11.21 13.59
C THR A 598 -57.55 -11.94 14.43
N ALA A 599 -56.28 -11.91 14.01
CA ALA A 599 -55.17 -12.45 14.80
C ALA A 599 -54.92 -11.65 16.10
N ILE A 600 -54.98 -10.32 16.05
CA ILE A 600 -54.87 -9.47 17.25
C ILE A 600 -56.07 -9.70 18.19
N ALA A 601 -57.28 -9.79 17.63
CA ALA A 601 -58.50 -10.03 18.41
C ALA A 601 -58.48 -11.40 19.11
N SER A 602 -57.99 -12.46 18.45
CA SER A 602 -57.88 -13.79 19.05
C SER A 602 -56.84 -13.83 20.18
N VAL A 603 -55.70 -13.13 20.00
CA VAL A 603 -54.69 -12.96 21.06
C VAL A 603 -55.23 -12.16 22.25
N LEU A 604 -55.95 -11.05 22.01
CA LEU A 604 -56.57 -10.26 23.08
C LEU A 604 -57.65 -11.05 23.83
N THR A 605 -58.46 -11.83 23.12
CA THR A 605 -59.50 -12.68 23.72
C THR A 605 -58.86 -13.79 24.58
N GLY A 606 -57.81 -14.44 24.07
CA GLY A 606 -57.04 -15.42 24.85
C GLY A 606 -56.34 -14.81 26.07
N PHE A 607 -55.84 -13.58 25.95
CA PHE A 607 -55.20 -12.85 27.06
C PHE A 607 -56.19 -12.44 28.15
N MET A 608 -57.39 -11.98 27.79
CA MET A 608 -58.46 -11.65 28.74
C MET A 608 -59.04 -12.89 29.45
N GLY A 609 -58.84 -14.09 28.91
CA GLY A 609 -59.22 -15.36 29.55
C GLY A 609 -58.26 -15.84 30.66
N LEU A 610 -57.12 -15.17 30.87
CA LEU A 610 -56.12 -15.53 31.88
C LEU A 610 -56.45 -14.97 33.26
N LYS A 611 -56.01 -15.65 34.33
CA LYS A 611 -56.07 -15.11 35.69
C LYS A 611 -55.12 -13.92 35.82
N LEU A 612 -55.44 -12.94 36.69
CA LEU A 612 -54.67 -11.69 36.85
C LEU A 612 -53.16 -11.90 37.07
N TRP A 613 -52.75 -12.96 37.78
CA TRP A 613 -51.34 -13.29 38.00
C TRP A 613 -50.65 -13.96 36.81
N GLN A 614 -51.41 -14.61 35.91
CA GLN A 614 -50.90 -15.20 34.67
C GLN A 614 -50.65 -14.14 33.60
N MET A 615 -51.30 -12.97 33.66
CA MET A 615 -51.14 -11.90 32.68
C MET A 615 -49.71 -11.34 32.61
N PRO A 616 -49.03 -10.97 33.73
CA PRO A 616 -47.61 -10.59 33.69
C PRO A 616 -46.71 -11.71 33.17
N LEU A 617 -46.97 -12.97 33.55
CA LEU A 617 -46.18 -14.12 33.10
C LEU A 617 -46.34 -14.37 31.60
N ALA A 618 -47.56 -14.21 31.06
CA ALA A 618 -47.84 -14.31 29.64
C ALA A 618 -47.15 -13.20 28.84
N ILE A 619 -47.14 -11.96 29.35
CA ILE A 619 -46.39 -10.84 28.73
C ILE A 619 -44.90 -11.16 28.68
N VAL A 620 -44.31 -11.58 29.81
CA VAL A 620 -42.88 -11.97 29.86
C VAL A 620 -42.60 -13.15 28.93
N GLY A 621 -43.49 -14.15 28.88
CA GLY A 621 -43.37 -15.31 28.00
C GLY A 621 -43.36 -14.93 26.51
N VAL A 622 -44.28 -14.06 26.09
CA VAL A 622 -44.30 -13.52 24.71
C VAL A 622 -43.05 -12.70 24.44
N MET A 623 -42.64 -11.84 25.39
CA MET A 623 -41.43 -11.05 25.22
C MET A 623 -40.20 -11.93 25.00
N LEU A 624 -40.05 -12.99 25.80
CA LEU A 624 -38.96 -13.97 25.67
C LEU A 624 -39.08 -14.83 24.40
N ALA A 625 -40.28 -15.18 23.95
CA ALA A 625 -40.47 -15.91 22.69
C ALA A 625 -40.01 -15.08 21.48
N ILE A 626 -40.22 -13.77 21.52
CA ILE A 626 -39.80 -12.83 20.46
C ILE A 626 -38.29 -12.52 20.58
N SER A 627 -37.81 -12.18 21.79
CA SER A 627 -36.43 -11.70 22.00
C SER A 627 -35.41 -12.80 22.22
N GLY A 628 -35.82 -13.93 22.80
CA GLY A 628 -34.96 -15.03 23.23
C GLY A 628 -34.12 -15.63 22.10
N PRO A 629 -34.71 -15.99 20.94
CA PRO A 629 -33.94 -16.48 19.80
C PRO A 629 -32.86 -15.49 19.34
N SER A 630 -33.19 -14.19 19.31
CA SER A 630 -32.24 -13.14 18.90
C SER A 630 -31.09 -12.98 19.90
N MET A 631 -31.39 -13.04 21.20
CA MET A 631 -30.37 -13.01 22.25
C MET A 631 -29.44 -14.22 22.19
N ILE A 632 -29.97 -15.43 21.95
CA ILE A 632 -29.17 -16.66 21.85
C ILE A 632 -28.24 -16.56 20.64
N ILE A 633 -28.75 -16.15 19.47
CA ILE A 633 -27.94 -15.96 18.26
C ILE A 633 -26.87 -14.91 18.50
N ALA A 634 -27.22 -13.77 19.10
CA ALA A 634 -26.25 -12.73 19.44
C ALA A 634 -25.18 -13.25 20.40
N TYR A 635 -25.56 -13.93 21.48
CA TYR A 635 -24.60 -14.53 22.41
C TYR A 635 -23.64 -15.52 21.73
N LEU A 636 -24.14 -16.39 20.85
CA LEU A 636 -23.32 -17.33 20.08
C LEU A 636 -22.38 -16.61 19.10
N LYS A 637 -22.86 -15.58 18.39
CA LYS A 637 -22.03 -14.77 17.47
C LYS A 637 -20.96 -13.99 18.23
N LEU A 638 -21.31 -13.33 19.33
CA LEU A 638 -20.40 -12.49 20.13
C LEU A 638 -19.25 -13.29 20.73
N ARG A 639 -19.45 -14.58 21.04
CA ARG A 639 -18.40 -15.50 21.52
C ARG A 639 -17.53 -16.09 20.40
N LYS A 640 -18.01 -16.02 19.15
CA LYS A 640 -17.30 -16.53 17.97
C LYS A 640 -16.61 -15.42 17.17
N ARG A 641 -16.66 -14.16 17.65
CA ARG A 641 -15.93 -13.04 17.03
C ARG A 641 -14.47 -13.40 16.86
N ASN A 642 -13.93 -13.18 15.66
CA ASN A 642 -12.59 -13.61 15.28
C ASN A 642 -11.85 -12.46 14.59
N LEU A 643 -10.63 -12.19 15.03
CA LEU A 643 -9.74 -11.20 14.44
C LEU A 643 -9.20 -11.65 13.07
N ALA A 644 -9.02 -12.97 12.87
CA ALA A 644 -8.33 -13.51 11.68
C ALA A 644 -8.88 -12.96 10.34
N PRO A 645 -10.20 -12.98 10.06
CA PRO A 645 -10.72 -12.47 8.79
C PRO A 645 -10.55 -10.95 8.59
N LEU A 646 -10.34 -10.18 9.66
CA LEU A 646 -10.01 -8.76 9.54
C LEU A 646 -8.58 -8.60 9.02
N LEU A 647 -7.62 -9.26 9.68
CA LEU A 647 -6.22 -9.14 9.30
C LEU A 647 -5.91 -9.82 7.97
N ASP A 648 -6.54 -10.95 7.65
CA ASP A 648 -6.40 -11.63 6.36
C ASP A 648 -6.87 -10.71 5.21
N GLY A 649 -7.94 -9.96 5.43
CA GLY A 649 -8.42 -8.93 4.50
C GLY A 649 -7.43 -7.77 4.30
N ASN A 650 -6.43 -7.65 5.18
CA ASN A 650 -5.40 -6.63 5.19
C ASN A 650 -3.99 -7.20 4.93
N GLY A 651 -3.90 -8.33 4.23
CA GLY A 651 -2.62 -8.90 3.76
C GLY A 651 -1.87 -9.80 4.75
N TRP A 652 -2.44 -10.06 5.94
CA TRP A 652 -1.88 -11.06 6.87
C TRP A 652 -2.24 -12.48 6.44
N ALA A 653 -1.49 -13.47 6.94
CA ALA A 653 -1.86 -14.87 6.87
C ALA A 653 -2.02 -15.42 8.29
N ILE A 654 -3.19 -15.20 8.88
CA ILE A 654 -3.46 -15.60 10.27
C ILE A 654 -3.67 -17.11 10.34
N ASN A 655 -2.92 -17.74 11.23
CA ASN A 655 -2.92 -19.19 11.37
C ASN A 655 -3.59 -19.67 12.69
N THR A 656 -4.02 -18.73 13.54
CA THR A 656 -4.73 -19.05 14.79
C THR A 656 -6.17 -18.57 14.77
N ARG A 657 -7.00 -19.19 15.62
CA ARG A 657 -8.35 -18.73 15.90
C ARG A 657 -8.32 -17.62 16.95
N ALA A 658 -7.92 -16.43 16.53
CA ALA A 658 -7.77 -15.23 17.35
C ALA A 658 -9.13 -14.67 17.80
N THR A 659 -9.76 -15.30 18.79
CA THR A 659 -11.11 -14.93 19.26
C THR A 659 -11.13 -13.64 20.07
N ILE A 660 -12.21 -12.86 19.91
CA ILE A 660 -12.52 -11.68 20.72
C ILE A 660 -13.76 -12.01 21.58
N ASN A 661 -13.51 -12.50 22.80
CA ASN A 661 -14.59 -12.81 23.73
C ASN A 661 -15.27 -11.54 24.28
N ILE A 662 -16.35 -11.68 25.05
CA ILE A 662 -17.14 -10.53 25.53
C ILE A 662 -16.33 -9.61 26.47
N PRO A 663 -15.62 -10.11 27.50
CA PRO A 663 -14.80 -9.25 28.37
C PRO A 663 -13.73 -8.47 27.60
N PHE A 664 -12.99 -9.15 26.71
CA PHE A 664 -11.96 -8.50 25.90
C PHE A 664 -12.54 -7.55 24.85
N GLY A 665 -13.66 -7.91 24.22
CA GLY A 665 -14.39 -6.98 23.36
C GLY A 665 -14.88 -5.73 24.12
N THR A 666 -15.19 -5.86 25.40
CA THR A 666 -15.58 -4.71 26.25
C THR A 666 -14.40 -3.77 26.52
N SER A 667 -13.16 -4.27 26.54
CA SER A 667 -11.98 -3.40 26.65
C SER A 667 -11.65 -2.70 25.34
N LEU A 668 -11.92 -3.32 24.19
CA LEU A 668 -11.67 -2.73 22.86
C LEU A 668 -12.67 -1.64 22.45
N THR A 669 -13.84 -1.58 23.09
CA THR A 669 -14.81 -0.47 22.91
C THR A 669 -15.32 -0.02 24.27
N ARG A 670 -14.91 1.17 24.71
CA ARG A 670 -15.40 1.76 25.97
C ARG A 670 -16.57 2.69 25.69
N VAL A 671 -17.59 2.61 26.52
CA VAL A 671 -18.77 3.48 26.48
C VAL A 671 -18.62 4.55 27.55
N ALA A 672 -19.08 5.76 27.27
CA ALA A 672 -19.05 6.87 28.21
C ALA A 672 -19.73 6.49 29.54
N THR A 673 -18.94 6.53 30.61
CA THR A 673 -19.40 6.41 31.99
C THR A 673 -19.02 7.67 32.72
N LEU A 674 -19.83 8.05 33.71
CA LEU A 674 -19.41 9.14 34.59
C LEU A 674 -18.32 8.63 35.53
N PRO A 675 -17.34 9.49 35.87
CA PRO A 675 -16.29 9.12 36.81
C PRO A 675 -16.88 8.82 38.20
N PRO A 676 -16.23 7.97 39.00
CA PRO A 676 -16.63 7.72 40.39
C PRO A 676 -16.74 9.03 41.18
N GLY A 677 -17.81 9.20 41.96
CA GLY A 677 -18.05 10.41 42.75
C GLY A 677 -18.74 11.57 42.00
N ALA A 678 -19.06 11.41 40.72
CA ALA A 678 -19.80 12.43 39.97
C ALA A 678 -21.21 12.67 40.55
N GLN A 679 -21.56 13.93 40.83
CA GLN A 679 -22.91 14.34 41.21
C GLN A 679 -23.75 14.61 39.96
N ARG A 680 -25.02 14.18 39.96
CA ARG A 680 -25.97 14.43 38.85
C ARG A 680 -27.12 15.30 39.35
N SER A 681 -27.39 16.40 38.65
CA SER A 681 -28.68 17.08 38.78
C SER A 681 -29.72 16.34 37.92
N PHE A 682 -30.88 16.04 38.48
CA PHE A 682 -32.01 15.45 37.75
C PHE A 682 -33.00 16.50 37.24
N VAL A 683 -32.71 17.78 37.46
CA VAL A 683 -33.52 18.89 36.96
C VAL A 683 -33.08 19.16 35.53
N ASP A 684 -33.86 18.66 34.57
CA ASP A 684 -33.71 18.97 33.15
C ASP A 684 -34.65 20.14 32.79
N PRO A 685 -34.13 21.35 32.55
CA PRO A 685 -34.93 22.54 32.23
C PRO A 685 -35.63 22.46 30.86
N PHE A 686 -35.23 21.52 30.00
CA PHE A 686 -35.80 21.31 28.67
C PHE A 686 -36.53 19.97 28.54
N ALA A 687 -36.69 19.22 29.63
CA ALA A 687 -37.45 17.98 29.61
C ALA A 687 -38.87 18.24 29.08
N GLU A 688 -39.27 17.47 28.07
CA GLU A 688 -40.64 17.52 27.57
C GLU A 688 -41.62 17.33 28.74
N LYS A 689 -42.58 18.25 28.85
CA LYS A 689 -43.66 18.12 29.84
C LYS A 689 -44.36 16.79 29.58
N LYS A 690 -44.15 15.84 30.49
CA LYS A 690 -44.73 14.49 30.39
C LYS A 690 -46.24 14.63 30.23
N GLN A 691 -46.74 14.41 29.02
CA GLN A 691 -48.19 14.33 28.82
C GLN A 691 -48.70 13.18 29.67
N PRO A 692 -49.79 13.36 30.42
CA PRO A 692 -50.22 12.40 31.41
C PRO A 692 -50.96 11.24 30.72
N TRP A 693 -50.37 10.61 29.72
CA TRP A 693 -50.94 9.47 28.98
C TRP A 693 -51.38 8.32 29.89
N LYS A 694 -50.70 8.14 31.04
CA LYS A 694 -51.10 7.21 32.10
C LYS A 694 -52.46 7.61 32.71
N THR A 695 -52.73 8.90 32.85
CA THR A 695 -54.05 9.39 33.29
C THR A 695 -55.10 9.19 32.20
N TYR A 696 -54.77 9.32 30.91
CA TYR A 696 -55.72 8.99 29.84
C TYR A 696 -56.05 7.49 29.80
N ILE A 697 -55.05 6.62 29.94
CA ILE A 697 -55.25 5.17 30.06
C ILE A 697 -56.06 4.83 31.31
N PHE A 698 -55.76 5.48 32.44
CA PHE A 698 -56.50 5.31 33.69
C PHE A 698 -57.96 5.76 33.56
N LEU A 699 -58.22 6.93 32.95
CA LEU A 699 -59.56 7.43 32.68
C LEU A 699 -60.34 6.51 31.73
N LEU A 700 -59.67 5.98 30.70
CA LEU A 700 -60.26 4.99 29.79
C LEU A 700 -60.63 3.70 30.53
N LEU A 701 -59.75 3.21 31.41
CA LEU A 701 -60.00 2.04 32.26
C LEU A 701 -61.14 2.29 33.26
N LEU A 702 -61.21 3.50 33.80
CA LEU A 702 -62.27 3.90 34.74
C LEU A 702 -63.62 4.01 34.03
N LEU A 703 -63.65 4.58 32.83
CA LEU A 703 -64.86 4.65 31.99
C LEU A 703 -65.33 3.28 31.53
N THR A 704 -64.42 2.41 31.08
CA THR A 704 -64.75 1.04 30.68
C THR A 704 -65.17 0.18 31.88
N GLY A 705 -64.53 0.34 33.03
CA GLY A 705 -64.94 -0.27 34.30
C GLY A 705 -66.32 0.20 34.76
N ALA A 706 -66.61 1.50 34.67
CA ALA A 706 -67.92 2.07 34.99
C ALA A 706 -69.00 1.57 34.02
N ALA A 707 -68.71 1.51 32.72
CA ALA A 707 -69.63 0.96 31.72
C ALA A 707 -69.91 -0.54 31.96
N TYR A 708 -68.89 -1.31 32.34
CA TYR A 708 -69.04 -2.72 32.69
C TYR A 708 -69.86 -2.92 33.98
N LEU A 709 -69.60 -2.12 35.02
CA LEU A 709 -70.38 -2.14 36.28
C LEU A 709 -71.83 -1.68 36.07
N TRP A 710 -72.07 -0.79 35.11
CA TRP A 710 -73.41 -0.38 34.69
C TRP A 710 -74.11 -1.53 33.97
N GLN A 711 -73.45 -2.16 32.99
CA GLN A 711 -73.99 -3.31 32.26
C GLN A 711 -74.32 -4.50 33.18
N LYS A 712 -73.54 -4.69 34.25
CA LYS A 712 -73.77 -5.72 35.29
C LYS A 712 -74.77 -5.33 36.38
N GLY A 713 -75.31 -4.11 36.37
CA GLY A 713 -76.35 -3.65 37.31
C GLY A 713 -75.87 -3.19 38.69
N TYR A 714 -74.58 -3.35 39.01
CA TYR A 714 -74.02 -2.96 40.32
C TYR A 714 -74.10 -1.45 40.61
N LEU A 715 -74.00 -0.61 39.57
CA LEU A 715 -74.17 0.84 39.73
C LEU A 715 -75.62 1.23 40.09
N ASN A 716 -76.62 0.48 39.61
CA ASN A 716 -78.03 0.71 39.95
C ASN A 716 -78.35 0.27 41.39
N GLU A 717 -77.77 -0.84 41.85
CA GLU A 717 -77.89 -1.28 43.26
C GLU A 717 -77.19 -0.32 44.23
N TRP A 718 -76.05 0.24 43.84
CA TRP A 718 -75.32 1.19 44.66
C TRP A 718 -76.07 2.53 44.79
N TRP A 719 -76.68 3.02 43.70
CA TRP A 719 -77.52 4.22 43.71
C TRP A 719 -78.83 4.04 44.48
N SER A 720 -79.47 2.87 44.43
CA SER A 720 -80.68 2.59 45.20
C SER A 720 -80.39 2.50 46.72
N GLN A 721 -79.23 1.99 47.11
CA GLN A 721 -78.78 1.98 48.51
C GLN A 721 -78.42 3.37 49.06
N LEU A 722 -77.91 4.27 48.21
CA LEU A 722 -77.65 5.67 48.58
C LEU A 722 -78.95 6.48 48.69
N ALA A 723 -79.91 6.26 47.79
CA ALA A 723 -81.25 6.87 47.87
C ALA A 723 -82.05 6.38 49.09
N ALA A 724 -81.87 5.12 49.51
CA ALA A 724 -82.50 4.57 50.71
C ALA A 724 -81.90 5.11 52.03
N LYS A 725 -80.70 5.69 52.01
CA LYS A 725 -80.02 6.28 53.18
C LYS A 725 -80.34 7.76 53.40
N SER A 726 -80.98 8.45 52.45
CA SER A 726 -81.35 9.87 52.57
C SER A 726 -82.81 10.12 52.97
N SER A 727 -83.60 9.07 53.20
CA SER A 727 -85.04 9.17 53.52
C SER A 727 -85.39 8.55 54.88
N THR A 728 -84.86 9.08 55.98
CA THR A 728 -85.36 8.80 57.34
C THR A 728 -85.43 10.06 58.22
N VAL A 729 -86.66 10.32 58.68
CA VAL A 729 -87.14 11.16 59.81
C VAL A 729 -87.47 12.64 59.54
N SER A 730 -88.76 12.87 59.30
CA SER A 730 -89.52 14.08 59.69
C SER A 730 -90.80 13.61 60.40
N ALA A 731 -91.00 13.99 61.67
CA ALA A 731 -92.31 14.09 62.35
C ALA A 731 -92.17 14.63 63.81
N PRO A 732 -93.21 15.27 64.41
CA PRO A 732 -93.10 16.43 65.31
C PRO A 732 -93.69 16.22 66.73
N ALA A 733 -93.54 17.20 67.65
CA ALA A 733 -94.58 17.68 68.59
C ALA A 733 -94.09 18.81 69.56
N PRO A 734 -94.94 19.80 69.93
CA PRO A 734 -94.65 20.86 70.89
C PRO A 734 -95.39 20.72 72.25
N ALA A 735 -94.86 21.34 73.33
CA ALA A 735 -95.61 22.03 74.42
C ALA A 735 -94.65 22.71 75.45
N ALA A 736 -94.98 23.93 75.88
CA ALA A 736 -94.33 24.78 76.90
C ALA A 736 -95.05 24.65 78.29
N PRO A 737 -94.75 25.37 79.43
CA PRO A 737 -93.92 26.60 79.64
C PRO A 737 -93.14 26.82 81.00
N ALA A 738 -92.43 27.98 81.08
CA ALA A 738 -91.96 28.86 82.20
C ALA A 738 -90.85 28.37 83.22
N ALA A 739 -89.60 28.90 83.30
CA ALA A 739 -89.00 30.23 83.65
C ALA A 739 -88.89 30.50 85.18
N PRO A 740 -87.89 31.25 85.78
CA PRO A 740 -86.99 32.28 85.21
C PRO A 740 -85.51 32.41 85.75
N ALA A 741 -84.71 33.28 85.10
CA ALA A 741 -83.60 34.19 85.55
C ALA A 741 -82.41 33.70 86.43
N PRO A 742 -81.17 34.23 86.21
CA PRO A 742 -80.81 35.51 86.83
C PRO A 742 -80.04 36.50 85.92
N ALA A 743 -80.05 37.76 86.36
CA ALA A 743 -79.59 38.95 85.68
C ALA A 743 -78.10 39.30 85.91
N ALA A 744 -77.52 39.89 84.85
CA ALA A 744 -76.60 41.03 84.74
C ALA A 744 -75.40 41.25 85.71
N ALA A 745 -74.23 41.45 85.10
CA ALA A 745 -73.28 42.54 85.41
C ALA A 745 -72.45 42.93 84.14
N PRO A 746 -71.86 44.15 84.05
CA PRO A 746 -71.74 44.94 82.82
C PRO A 746 -70.39 44.90 82.05
N ALA A 747 -70.41 45.52 80.87
CA ALA A 747 -69.34 45.82 79.89
C ALA A 747 -68.34 46.93 80.36
N PRO A 748 -67.34 47.45 79.59
CA PRO A 748 -67.04 47.27 78.14
C PRO A 748 -65.55 47.27 77.66
N ALA A 749 -65.40 47.06 76.33
CA ALA A 749 -64.41 47.63 75.36
C ALA A 749 -62.99 47.02 75.19
N PRO A 750 -62.29 47.23 74.04
CA PRO A 750 -62.74 47.72 72.71
C PRO A 750 -62.26 46.88 71.50
N ALA A 751 -62.88 47.17 70.35
CA ALA A 751 -62.64 46.63 69.01
C ALA A 751 -61.53 47.35 68.24
N ALA A 752 -61.00 46.70 67.19
CA ALA A 752 -60.12 47.31 66.18
C ALA A 752 -60.71 47.16 64.76
N PRO A 753 -60.44 48.10 63.83
CA PRO A 753 -61.36 48.46 62.75
C PRO A 753 -60.87 48.13 61.34
N ALA A 754 -61.74 48.40 60.37
CA ALA A 754 -61.56 48.26 58.92
C ALA A 754 -61.41 49.61 58.18
N ALA A 755 -61.14 49.50 56.85
CA ALA A 755 -61.27 50.48 55.74
C ALA A 755 -60.01 51.35 55.44
N ALA A 756 -59.62 51.76 54.21
CA ALA A 756 -59.93 51.54 52.77
C ALA A 756 -58.85 52.36 51.95
N PRO A 757 -59.05 52.82 50.69
CA PRO A 757 -58.83 52.20 49.35
C PRO A 757 -57.72 52.85 48.45
N ALA A 758 -57.68 52.43 47.16
CA ALA A 758 -56.66 52.51 46.08
C ALA A 758 -56.10 53.89 45.59
N PRO A 759 -55.07 53.92 44.70
CA PRO A 759 -55.34 54.17 43.25
C PRO A 759 -54.31 53.56 42.24
N ALA A 760 -54.55 53.75 40.93
CA ALA A 760 -53.68 53.43 39.77
C ALA A 760 -53.63 54.65 38.80
N PRO A 761 -52.91 54.67 37.64
CA PRO A 761 -51.58 54.15 37.25
C PRO A 761 -50.67 55.25 36.58
N ALA A 762 -49.37 54.99 36.30
CA ALA A 762 -48.63 55.70 35.24
C ALA A 762 -47.31 55.02 34.77
N ALA A 763 -47.24 54.86 33.44
CA ALA A 763 -46.12 54.89 32.47
C ALA A 763 -44.70 54.31 32.75
N ALA A 764 -44.23 53.62 31.71
CA ALA A 764 -42.91 52.99 31.53
C ALA A 764 -41.73 53.97 31.44
N PRO A 765 -40.51 53.45 31.66
CA PRO A 765 -39.37 53.84 30.85
C PRO A 765 -38.62 52.65 30.23
N ALA A 766 -37.80 53.02 29.25
CA ALA A 766 -37.13 52.20 28.26
C ALA A 766 -36.04 51.25 28.78
N ALA A 767 -35.70 50.30 27.89
CA ALA A 767 -34.70 49.26 28.02
C ALA A 767 -33.30 49.72 28.48
N PRO A 768 -32.57 48.89 29.25
CA PRO A 768 -31.12 48.87 29.22
C PRO A 768 -30.60 47.80 28.25
N ALA A 769 -29.53 48.17 27.55
CA ALA A 769 -28.79 47.37 26.60
C ALA A 769 -28.15 46.11 27.22
N ALA A 770 -27.76 45.20 26.33
CA ALA A 770 -27.10 43.93 26.59
C ALA A 770 -25.94 44.02 27.60
N ALA A 771 -25.95 43.11 28.58
CA ALA A 771 -24.76 42.80 29.36
C ALA A 771 -23.79 41.98 28.48
N PRO A 772 -22.48 42.27 28.52
CA PRO A 772 -21.48 41.55 27.73
C PRO A 772 -21.30 40.12 28.27
N ALA A 773 -20.87 39.23 27.37
CA ALA A 773 -20.52 37.85 27.69
C ALA A 773 -19.56 37.77 28.89
N PRO A 774 -19.67 36.74 29.76
CA PRO A 774 -18.65 36.50 30.77
C PRO A 774 -17.31 36.22 30.09
N ALA A 775 -16.26 36.92 30.54
CA ALA A 775 -14.88 36.67 30.13
C ALA A 775 -14.48 35.19 30.39
N PRO A 776 -13.60 34.60 29.56
CA PRO A 776 -13.12 33.25 29.77
C PRO A 776 -12.44 33.12 31.14
N ALA A 777 -12.72 32.02 31.83
CA ALA A 777 -12.07 31.69 33.09
C ALA A 777 -10.53 31.66 32.92
N PRO A 778 -9.75 32.14 33.90
CA PRO A 778 -8.30 32.08 33.85
C PRO A 778 -7.84 30.62 33.81
N ALA A 779 -6.82 30.35 33.00
CA ALA A 779 -6.18 29.05 32.89
C ALA A 779 -5.72 28.51 34.26
N PRO A 780 -5.81 27.20 34.51
CA PRO A 780 -5.28 26.60 35.73
C PRO A 780 -3.78 26.86 35.83
N ALA A 781 -3.33 27.26 37.02
CA ALA A 781 -1.91 27.49 37.32
C ALA A 781 -1.07 26.23 37.04
N PRO A 782 0.16 26.37 36.51
CA PRO A 782 1.07 25.24 36.31
C PRO A 782 1.41 24.59 37.65
N ALA A 783 1.47 23.26 37.66
CA ALA A 783 1.87 22.47 38.81
C ALA A 783 3.27 22.89 39.33
N PRO A 784 3.51 22.87 40.66
CA PRO A 784 4.82 23.20 41.21
C PRO A 784 5.87 22.19 40.73
N ALA A 785 7.02 22.71 40.29
CA ALA A 785 8.16 21.92 39.86
C ALA A 785 8.65 20.99 40.99
N PRO A 786 9.11 19.77 40.67
CA PRO A 786 9.74 18.89 41.66
C PRO A 786 11.03 19.54 42.19
N ALA A 787 11.23 19.41 43.51
CA ALA A 787 12.38 19.96 44.21
C ALA A 787 13.71 19.46 43.63
N PRO A 788 14.77 20.30 43.60
CA PRO A 788 16.08 19.87 43.14
C PRO A 788 16.67 18.81 44.08
N ALA A 789 17.22 17.74 43.48
CA ALA A 789 17.95 16.70 44.18
C ALA A 789 19.18 17.29 44.91
N PRO A 790 19.53 16.75 46.11
CA PRO A 790 20.71 17.21 46.85
C PRO A 790 22.00 16.89 46.09
N ALA A 791 22.95 17.84 46.12
CA ALA A 791 24.24 17.74 45.46
C ALA A 791 25.05 16.50 45.91
N PRO A 792 25.82 15.87 45.00
CA PRO A 792 26.64 14.71 45.35
C PRO A 792 27.77 15.11 46.29
N ALA A 793 27.87 14.38 47.40
CA ALA A 793 28.99 14.45 48.32
C ALA A 793 30.30 14.07 47.61
N THR A 794 31.31 14.91 47.80
CA THR A 794 32.71 14.65 47.43
C THR A 794 33.21 13.36 48.07
N ALA A 795 33.67 12.42 47.24
CA ALA A 795 34.37 11.22 47.69
C ALA A 795 35.75 11.59 48.28
N PRO A 796 36.22 10.91 49.34
CA PRO A 796 37.58 11.05 49.83
C PRO A 796 38.55 10.27 48.94
N LYS A 797 39.70 10.89 48.67
CA LYS A 797 40.88 10.28 48.05
C LYS A 797 41.31 9.01 48.79
N LYS A 798 41.40 7.88 48.07
CA LYS A 798 42.57 6.98 48.02
C LYS A 798 42.40 5.90 46.97
#